data_AF-A0A9J6EMR7-F1
#
_entry.id   AF-A0A9J6EMR7-F1
#
_cell.length_a   1.000
_cell.length_b   1.000
_cell.length_c   1.000
_cell.angle_alpha   90.00
_cell.angle_beta   90.00
_cell.angle_gamma   90.00
#
_symmetry.space_group_name_H-M   'P 1'
#
loop_
_entity.id
_entity.type
_entity.pdbx_description
1 polymer ?
#
loop_
_entity_poly.entity_id
_entity_poly.type
_entity_poly.pdbx_seq_one_letter_code
_entity_poly.pdbx_strand_id
1 'polypeptide(L)'
;MALSPMRACILWLLLTSYKFIVQSEARRTFSIDYEKHTFLKDGKPFQFVGGSMEYFRVPRRYWDDRLHKIRMGGLNVVNFYIDWSGHEPEPGEYNFRDNYDLSAYLEAIKKAGLLAVVKPGPFVCGEIDNAGFPYWLVGKHPHIQYRTMQKEYVHEVEKWFNVLFPRIVPYLYKNGGPIILVQLENEYGHLDGYCDRNYMEFMLSLQERLLGKDVVMFRSDSPIKFRYDCDWVRDVLVGGNCYPKTNITDAFSEIRLNMVVPGGPILVPEYYTGWMDYWGYAHNKENPQDVVRTFDEMMKLGANVIFYMYHGGTSFGFKAGTSNTAPLVSSYDYGAPLAEDGDPRPYYYEIRRVIEKYMPVPQGTLPGQTRKLHLGAIRMNGGTPLNEVMEHFREKGLLRQKRSKFPMTFEEFGLDFGFMIYKTKVRLQRARMYNVTLHGLSDRAHLSVGRNRHVIQAFGFDPDEKPKLYEKVLLREGEELSILVENMGREDFGPKNKDPKGIRRVTADKSTMTDWVMEAVPVRRSSDVKELMRFLEHRDGEPCKGTDRQKKTEEEERPNRGDSPHFFFEKGSFDEAHFVPRLKTGIKYKHSRPTNIVGKLHRNASHPKVSAQKRSLVVDHTGATFVKDGQPFRFVAGEMHYFRVPRAYWKDRLYKVKMAGLNAVSFYIEWSGHEPEPQVYNFEGMYDLNAFIEEIKQQGLLALARPGPYICGERDNGGLPYWLLRDNPNMVYRSSEKSYTAAVDRWFGKLLPMLEPHLYRNGGPIFAVQVENEYGHLGKCDHSHMEHLLNVMESHLGKDLVYFRTDFPYASFYACDKVRDIVVAGNLPPHYGVDSSFSVMKTANPKPAPMVVLEYYTGWMDYWGYSHNYKTKDIILNTYKLLMTRNASVVFYMFIGGTNFGFKAPKGLGFPLTTSYDYGAPVSEDGDIRSIYYDIRNLTTSYLGHMPKGDMPRNTSKLNIGNVQLNDYISLEDMMNHFRKKGWLVQKQAVDPVSFEKMNHSSGFLMCTTTVNLFTFGTGSLWFPYLRDRAYVRAGGKLFTFYNHYVSYGTYKYWDTIPVKKGDNLTVLVENMGREDYGLEVVPINKNRDISEILRIVQQKGNGTTPGFFHGTFTLKKEQQPTDTFLDPRGWIKGFAFINGINLGRYWPPTGPQVTLYIPGVYLRPHPEENHLLLFETEEAPTNRTVMLVDKPILDADINKPRP
;
A
#
# COMPACT_ATOMS: atom_id res chain seq x y z
N MET A 1 -59.59 32.85 -56.66
CA MET A 1 -60.49 32.37 -55.59
C MET A 1 -59.83 31.12 -55.01
N ALA A 2 -59.18 31.09 -53.85
CA ALA A 2 -59.47 31.68 -52.53
C ALA A 2 -60.50 30.85 -51.72
N LEU A 3 -59.98 29.91 -50.90
CA LEU A 3 -60.59 29.21 -49.74
C LEU A 3 -59.51 28.22 -49.21
N SER A 4 -58.56 28.69 -48.40
CA SER A 4 -58.62 28.73 -46.92
C SER A 4 -57.81 27.57 -46.28
N PRO A 5 -56.65 27.84 -45.63
CA PRO A 5 -55.77 26.78 -45.12
C PRO A 5 -56.36 25.87 -44.03
N MET A 6 -57.40 26.33 -43.33
CA MET A 6 -57.81 25.76 -42.04
C MET A 6 -58.40 24.35 -42.12
N ARG A 7 -58.91 23.92 -43.29
CA ARG A 7 -59.41 22.55 -43.50
C ARG A 7 -58.31 21.54 -43.85
N ALA A 8 -57.16 21.98 -44.37
CA ALA A 8 -56.05 21.09 -44.71
C ALA A 8 -55.41 20.51 -43.43
N CYS A 9 -55.16 21.34 -42.42
CA CYS A 9 -54.55 20.90 -41.16
C CYS A 9 -55.36 19.81 -40.44
N ILE A 10 -56.69 19.92 -40.42
CA ILE A 10 -57.56 18.95 -39.72
C ILE A 10 -57.55 17.59 -40.44
N LEU A 11 -57.62 17.56 -41.78
CA LEU A 11 -57.53 16.30 -42.52
C LEU A 11 -56.15 15.65 -42.42
N TRP A 12 -55.08 16.45 -42.39
CA TRP A 12 -53.71 15.94 -42.26
C TRP A 12 -53.41 15.40 -40.85
N LEU A 13 -53.94 16.05 -39.80
CA LEU A 13 -53.88 15.53 -38.43
C LEU A 13 -54.64 14.21 -38.28
N LEU A 14 -55.85 14.10 -38.86
CA LEU A 14 -56.61 12.85 -38.81
C LEU A 14 -55.92 11.72 -39.60
N LEU A 15 -55.42 11.99 -40.81
CA LEU A 15 -54.69 10.98 -41.61
C LEU A 15 -53.31 10.59 -41.03
N THR A 16 -52.66 11.47 -40.25
CA THR A 16 -51.44 11.08 -39.51
C THR A 16 -51.78 10.26 -38.26
N SER A 17 -52.89 10.56 -37.55
CA SER A 17 -53.34 9.77 -36.41
C SER A 17 -53.78 8.33 -36.77
N TYR A 18 -54.34 8.11 -37.96
CA TYR A 18 -54.84 6.78 -38.37
C TYR A 18 -53.77 5.84 -38.96
N LYS A 19 -52.52 6.30 -39.13
CA LYS A 19 -51.37 5.45 -39.51
C LYS A 19 -50.61 4.86 -38.31
N PHE A 20 -51.08 5.10 -37.08
CA PHE A 20 -50.38 4.75 -35.85
C PHE A 20 -50.93 3.53 -35.09
N ILE A 21 -51.89 2.79 -35.67
CA ILE A 21 -52.44 1.56 -35.10
C ILE A 21 -52.37 0.45 -36.16
N VAL A 22 -52.03 -0.77 -35.74
CA VAL A 22 -51.66 -1.91 -36.61
C VAL A 22 -50.36 -1.68 -37.41
N GLN A 23 -49.31 -1.26 -36.71
CA GLN A 23 -47.97 -1.77 -37.04
C GLN A 23 -47.93 -3.21 -36.52
N SER A 24 -47.62 -4.20 -37.37
CA SER A 24 -47.49 -5.58 -36.92
C SER A 24 -46.32 -5.71 -35.94
N GLU A 25 -46.56 -6.33 -34.78
CA GLU A 25 -45.49 -6.59 -33.81
C GLU A 25 -44.47 -7.55 -34.43
N ALA A 26 -43.30 -7.01 -34.78
CA ALA A 26 -42.19 -7.81 -35.31
C ALA A 26 -41.73 -8.80 -34.23
N ARG A 27 -42.03 -10.09 -34.43
CA ARG A 27 -41.73 -11.17 -33.48
C ARG A 27 -40.23 -11.15 -33.14
N ARG A 28 -39.92 -10.77 -31.89
CA ARG A 28 -38.54 -10.68 -31.39
C ARG A 28 -37.91 -12.07 -31.36
N THR A 29 -36.74 -12.19 -31.97
CA THR A 29 -35.99 -13.45 -32.07
C THR A 29 -34.50 -13.22 -31.80
N PHE A 30 -33.86 -14.25 -31.24
CA PHE A 30 -32.41 -14.36 -31.15
C PHE A 30 -32.02 -15.78 -31.55
N SER A 31 -31.11 -15.93 -32.50
CA SER A 31 -30.71 -17.22 -33.06
C SER A 31 -29.28 -17.19 -33.62
N ILE A 32 -28.81 -18.30 -34.18
CA ILE A 32 -27.51 -18.41 -34.85
C ILE A 32 -27.72 -18.63 -36.35
N ASP A 33 -26.94 -17.93 -37.17
CA ASP A 33 -26.75 -18.21 -38.59
C ASP A 33 -25.43 -18.97 -38.76
N TYR A 34 -25.53 -20.30 -38.83
CA TYR A 34 -24.37 -21.19 -38.92
C TYR A 34 -23.64 -21.09 -40.27
N GLU A 35 -24.32 -20.66 -41.34
CA GLU A 35 -23.70 -20.44 -42.65
C GLU A 35 -22.81 -19.20 -42.66
N LYS A 36 -23.22 -18.15 -41.92
CA LYS A 36 -22.54 -16.83 -41.89
C LYS A 36 -21.76 -16.58 -40.60
N HIS A 37 -21.68 -17.58 -39.72
CA HIS A 37 -20.92 -17.57 -38.47
C HIS A 37 -21.23 -16.38 -37.55
N THR A 38 -22.52 -16.01 -37.47
CA THR A 38 -22.99 -14.82 -36.73
C THR A 38 -24.22 -15.14 -35.88
N PHE A 39 -24.44 -14.38 -34.81
CA PHE A 39 -25.77 -14.32 -34.19
C PHE A 39 -26.72 -13.52 -35.08
N LEU A 40 -28.01 -13.84 -35.02
CA LEU A 40 -29.10 -13.04 -35.56
C LEU A 40 -29.94 -12.50 -34.41
N LYS A 41 -30.17 -11.18 -34.42
CA LYS A 41 -31.14 -10.50 -33.56
C LYS A 41 -32.23 -9.90 -34.45
N ASP A 42 -33.48 -10.30 -34.22
CA ASP A 42 -34.64 -9.93 -35.04
C ASP A 42 -34.41 -10.20 -36.55
N GLY A 43 -33.72 -11.31 -36.86
CA GLY A 43 -33.35 -11.71 -38.23
C GLY A 43 -32.17 -10.96 -38.86
N LYS A 44 -31.47 -10.08 -38.12
CA LYS A 44 -30.32 -9.31 -38.63
C LYS A 44 -29.01 -9.74 -37.96
N PRO A 45 -27.87 -9.76 -38.68
CA PRO A 45 -26.55 -10.03 -38.08
C PRO A 45 -26.28 -9.14 -36.87
N PHE A 46 -25.75 -9.76 -35.81
CA PHE A 46 -25.55 -9.14 -34.52
C PHE A 46 -24.23 -9.59 -33.89
N GLN A 47 -23.44 -8.61 -33.44
CA GLN A 47 -22.24 -8.80 -32.63
C GLN A 47 -22.44 -8.09 -31.29
N PHE A 48 -21.94 -8.67 -30.20
CA PHE A 48 -21.98 -8.06 -28.88
C PHE A 48 -20.62 -7.94 -28.20
N VAL A 49 -20.52 -6.90 -27.37
CA VAL A 49 -19.49 -6.75 -26.36
C VAL A 49 -20.20 -6.62 -25.02
N GLY A 50 -19.96 -7.61 -24.17
CA GLY A 50 -20.51 -7.72 -22.83
C GLY A 50 -19.47 -7.48 -21.75
N GLY A 51 -19.94 -7.42 -20.51
CA GLY A 51 -19.10 -7.34 -19.33
C GLY A 51 -19.85 -7.88 -18.12
N SER A 52 -19.14 -8.56 -17.21
CA SER A 52 -19.80 -9.09 -16.01
C SER A 52 -20.09 -7.98 -14.99
N MET A 53 -21.25 -8.10 -14.35
CA MET A 53 -21.67 -7.29 -13.23
C MET A 53 -22.62 -8.09 -12.35
N GLU A 54 -22.08 -8.63 -11.27
CA GLU A 54 -22.76 -9.54 -10.36
C GLU A 54 -23.67 -8.74 -9.41
N TYR A 55 -24.98 -8.78 -9.63
CA TYR A 55 -25.94 -7.91 -8.93
C TYR A 55 -25.96 -8.06 -7.40
N PHE A 56 -25.72 -9.27 -6.88
CA PHE A 56 -25.59 -9.51 -5.44
C PHE A 56 -24.32 -8.86 -4.84
N ARG A 57 -23.29 -8.62 -5.66
CA ARG A 57 -22.04 -7.90 -5.31
C ARG A 57 -22.16 -6.38 -5.43
N VAL A 58 -23.34 -5.83 -5.76
CA VAL A 58 -23.59 -4.39 -5.90
C VAL A 58 -24.87 -3.98 -5.16
N PRO A 59 -24.85 -2.99 -4.24
CA PRO A 59 -26.05 -2.55 -3.55
C PRO A 59 -27.12 -2.05 -4.54
N ARG A 60 -28.34 -2.58 -4.46
CA ARG A 60 -29.44 -2.36 -5.43
C ARG A 60 -29.67 -0.91 -5.86
N ARG A 61 -29.51 0.04 -4.94
CA ARG A 61 -29.62 1.49 -5.21
C ARG A 61 -28.63 2.04 -6.25
N TYR A 62 -27.58 1.29 -6.59
CA TYR A 62 -26.56 1.66 -7.56
C TYR A 62 -26.65 0.88 -8.88
N TRP A 63 -27.55 -0.11 -9.03
CA TRP A 63 -27.65 -0.90 -10.27
C TRP A 63 -27.87 0.00 -11.50
N ASP A 64 -28.78 0.98 -11.43
CA ASP A 64 -29.01 1.95 -12.50
C ASP A 64 -27.73 2.71 -12.92
N ASP A 65 -26.88 3.15 -11.96
CA ASP A 65 -25.61 3.83 -12.23
C ASP A 65 -24.60 2.89 -12.91
N ARG A 66 -24.46 1.66 -12.42
CA ARG A 66 -23.48 0.70 -12.97
C ARG A 66 -23.89 0.24 -14.36
N LEU A 67 -25.17 -0.05 -14.57
CA LEU A 67 -25.73 -0.44 -15.87
C LEU A 67 -25.64 0.72 -16.88
N HIS A 68 -25.91 1.96 -16.45
CA HIS A 68 -25.65 3.14 -17.28
C HIS A 68 -24.17 3.28 -17.63
N LYS A 69 -23.26 3.05 -16.67
CA LYS A 69 -21.80 3.06 -16.91
C LYS A 69 -21.34 1.98 -17.88
N ILE A 70 -21.88 0.76 -17.79
CA ILE A 70 -21.61 -0.33 -18.74
C ILE A 70 -22.05 0.09 -20.15
N ARG A 71 -23.28 0.58 -20.31
CA ARG A 71 -23.79 1.14 -21.58
C ARG A 71 -22.87 2.23 -22.13
N MET A 72 -22.49 3.20 -21.29
CA MET A 72 -21.62 4.30 -21.70
C MET A 72 -20.16 3.88 -21.92
N GLY A 73 -19.77 2.67 -21.49
CA GLY A 73 -18.50 2.04 -21.86
C GLY A 73 -18.49 1.50 -23.29
N GLY A 74 -19.62 1.55 -24.00
CA GLY A 74 -19.80 1.01 -25.35
C GLY A 74 -20.41 -0.40 -25.38
N LEU A 75 -20.56 -1.05 -24.23
CA LEU A 75 -21.09 -2.40 -24.13
C LEU A 75 -22.59 -2.41 -24.42
N ASN A 76 -23.05 -3.46 -25.12
CA ASN A 76 -24.47 -3.68 -25.43
C ASN A 76 -25.07 -4.88 -24.66
N VAL A 77 -24.25 -5.61 -23.91
CA VAL A 77 -24.60 -6.78 -23.09
C VAL A 77 -24.10 -6.63 -21.65
N VAL A 78 -24.84 -7.19 -20.70
CA VAL A 78 -24.38 -7.51 -19.34
C VAL A 78 -24.36 -9.03 -19.17
N ASN A 79 -23.28 -9.57 -18.62
CA ASN A 79 -23.22 -10.95 -18.16
C ASN A 79 -23.41 -11.00 -16.64
N PHE A 80 -24.07 -12.01 -16.10
CA PHE A 80 -24.03 -12.25 -14.66
C PHE A 80 -24.34 -13.69 -14.23
N TYR A 81 -23.79 -14.06 -13.08
CA TYR A 81 -24.09 -15.30 -12.36
C TYR A 81 -25.30 -15.20 -11.43
N ILE A 82 -25.89 -16.35 -11.09
CA ILE A 82 -26.99 -16.46 -10.12
C ILE A 82 -26.55 -17.37 -8.97
N ASP A 83 -26.24 -16.75 -7.82
CA ASP A 83 -25.78 -17.42 -6.59
C ASP A 83 -26.92 -18.23 -5.92
N TRP A 84 -26.93 -19.54 -6.14
CA TRP A 84 -27.90 -20.45 -5.50
C TRP A 84 -27.78 -20.42 -3.97
N SER A 85 -26.58 -20.35 -3.40
CA SER A 85 -26.35 -20.24 -1.95
C SER A 85 -26.86 -18.95 -1.30
N GLY A 86 -27.18 -17.93 -2.09
CA GLY A 86 -27.81 -16.68 -1.63
C GLY A 86 -29.31 -16.57 -1.93
N HIS A 87 -29.77 -17.33 -2.94
CA HIS A 87 -31.18 -17.50 -3.26
C HIS A 87 -31.88 -18.60 -2.47
N GLU A 88 -31.17 -19.62 -1.97
CA GLU A 88 -31.69 -20.67 -1.09
C GLU A 88 -30.75 -20.85 0.14
N PRO A 89 -30.65 -19.82 1.01
CA PRO A 89 -29.73 -19.83 2.16
C PRO A 89 -30.06 -20.90 3.23
N GLU A 90 -31.29 -21.43 3.24
CA GLU A 90 -31.68 -22.63 4.00
C GLU A 90 -32.60 -23.50 3.12
N PRO A 91 -32.71 -24.82 3.32
CA PRO A 91 -33.40 -25.72 2.41
C PRO A 91 -34.88 -25.35 2.21
N GLY A 92 -35.27 -24.99 0.99
CA GLY A 92 -36.62 -24.55 0.62
C GLY A 92 -36.97 -23.10 0.98
N GLU A 93 -36.08 -22.34 1.64
CA GLU A 93 -36.31 -20.93 1.98
C GLU A 93 -35.75 -20.00 0.89
N TYR A 94 -36.59 -19.63 -0.08
CA TYR A 94 -36.14 -18.86 -1.24
C TYR A 94 -36.13 -17.33 -1.03
N ASN A 95 -34.98 -16.71 -1.26
CA ASN A 95 -34.75 -15.27 -1.22
C ASN A 95 -34.71 -14.67 -2.63
N PHE A 96 -35.57 -13.69 -2.91
CA PHE A 96 -35.55 -12.88 -4.13
C PHE A 96 -35.82 -11.40 -3.81
N ARG A 97 -35.13 -10.86 -2.78
CA ARG A 97 -35.34 -9.50 -2.26
C ARG A 97 -34.02 -8.73 -2.15
N ASP A 98 -34.13 -7.41 -1.98
CA ASP A 98 -32.98 -6.51 -1.81
C ASP A 98 -31.93 -6.69 -2.91
N ASN A 99 -30.68 -7.00 -2.58
CA ASN A 99 -29.61 -7.28 -3.57
C ASN A 99 -29.78 -8.62 -4.32
N TYR A 100 -30.74 -9.47 -3.95
CA TYR A 100 -31.08 -10.72 -4.62
C TYR A 100 -32.40 -10.64 -5.41
N ASP A 101 -32.95 -9.44 -5.65
CA ASP A 101 -34.13 -9.25 -6.52
C ASP A 101 -33.74 -9.32 -8.01
N LEU A 102 -33.58 -10.55 -8.49
CA LEU A 102 -33.21 -10.89 -9.86
C LEU A 102 -34.17 -10.27 -10.91
N SER A 103 -35.47 -10.24 -10.63
CA SER A 103 -36.46 -9.68 -11.55
C SER A 103 -36.31 -8.16 -11.68
N ALA A 104 -36.09 -7.44 -10.56
CA ALA A 104 -35.79 -6.02 -10.62
C ALA A 104 -34.45 -5.71 -11.29
N TYR A 105 -33.44 -6.59 -11.17
CA TYR A 105 -32.18 -6.42 -11.91
C TYR A 105 -32.37 -6.59 -13.42
N LEU A 106 -33.16 -7.58 -13.84
CA LEU A 106 -33.50 -7.80 -15.25
C LEU A 106 -34.34 -6.65 -15.84
N GLU A 107 -35.27 -6.05 -15.08
CA GLU A 107 -35.94 -4.81 -15.49
C GLU A 107 -34.96 -3.61 -15.52
N ALA A 108 -33.98 -3.53 -14.62
CA ALA A 108 -32.96 -2.47 -14.66
C ALA A 108 -32.06 -2.58 -15.91
N ILE A 109 -31.65 -3.79 -16.30
CA ILE A 109 -30.91 -4.05 -17.56
C ILE A 109 -31.74 -3.61 -18.78
N LYS A 110 -33.02 -4.00 -18.82
CA LYS A 110 -33.97 -3.65 -19.87
C LYS A 110 -34.23 -2.13 -19.94
N LYS A 111 -34.37 -1.46 -18.80
CA LYS A 111 -34.47 0.01 -18.64
C LYS A 111 -33.21 0.72 -19.10
N ALA A 112 -32.03 0.16 -18.82
CA ALA A 112 -30.75 0.64 -19.36
C ALA A 112 -30.58 0.33 -20.87
N GLY A 113 -31.54 -0.33 -21.51
CA GLY A 113 -31.52 -0.67 -22.93
C GLY A 113 -30.41 -1.66 -23.31
N LEU A 114 -29.96 -2.46 -22.34
CA LEU A 114 -28.93 -3.50 -22.51
C LEU A 114 -29.58 -4.87 -22.69
N LEU A 115 -28.83 -5.80 -23.25
CA LEU A 115 -29.20 -7.22 -23.34
C LEU A 115 -28.49 -8.00 -22.21
N ALA A 116 -28.98 -9.21 -21.91
CA ALA A 116 -28.45 -10.05 -20.83
C ALA A 116 -27.93 -11.40 -21.33
N VAL A 117 -26.80 -11.81 -20.79
CA VAL A 117 -26.28 -13.19 -20.81
C VAL A 117 -26.35 -13.69 -19.37
N VAL A 118 -27.03 -14.81 -19.15
CA VAL A 118 -27.32 -15.31 -17.79
C VAL A 118 -26.60 -16.63 -17.55
N LYS A 119 -25.87 -16.70 -16.44
CA LYS A 119 -25.19 -17.91 -15.94
C LYS A 119 -25.96 -18.45 -14.71
N PRO A 120 -26.88 -19.41 -14.87
CA PRO A 120 -27.90 -19.75 -13.85
C PRO A 120 -27.42 -20.65 -12.69
N GLY A 121 -26.15 -21.04 -12.68
CA GLY A 121 -25.65 -22.13 -11.81
C GLY A 121 -25.97 -23.51 -12.40
N PRO A 122 -25.97 -24.58 -11.58
CA PRO A 122 -25.86 -24.58 -10.12
C PRO A 122 -24.42 -24.32 -9.62
N PHE A 123 -23.40 -24.63 -10.42
CA PHE A 123 -22.02 -24.19 -10.17
C PHE A 123 -21.81 -22.80 -10.75
N VAL A 124 -21.24 -21.88 -9.95
CA VAL A 124 -21.01 -20.48 -10.33
C VAL A 124 -19.53 -20.15 -10.49
N CYS A 125 -18.62 -20.84 -9.79
CA CYS A 125 -17.26 -20.33 -9.55
C CYS A 125 -17.35 -18.89 -9.00
N GLY A 126 -16.77 -17.89 -9.66
CA GLY A 126 -16.95 -16.47 -9.36
C GLY A 126 -16.54 -16.10 -7.94
N GLU A 127 -15.55 -16.80 -7.39
CA GLU A 127 -14.87 -16.50 -6.12
C GLU A 127 -15.82 -16.20 -4.95
N ILE A 128 -16.87 -17.03 -4.85
CA ILE A 128 -17.91 -16.99 -3.82
C ILE A 128 -17.89 -18.29 -3.00
N ASP A 129 -18.30 -18.23 -1.72
CA ASP A 129 -18.33 -19.38 -0.82
C ASP A 129 -18.95 -20.63 -1.50
N ASN A 130 -18.19 -21.74 -1.46
CA ASN A 130 -18.62 -23.04 -1.96
C ASN A 130 -19.03 -23.04 -3.45
N ALA A 131 -18.42 -22.16 -4.26
CA ALA A 131 -18.72 -21.97 -5.68
C ALA A 131 -20.19 -21.64 -6.01
N GLY A 132 -20.92 -21.07 -5.05
CA GLY A 132 -22.35 -20.77 -5.15
C GLY A 132 -23.28 -21.93 -4.77
N PHE A 133 -22.76 -23.12 -4.42
CA PHE A 133 -23.59 -24.22 -3.90
C PHE A 133 -24.02 -23.95 -2.45
N PRO A 134 -25.31 -24.08 -2.08
CA PRO A 134 -25.76 -23.93 -0.70
C PRO A 134 -25.06 -24.88 0.28
N TYR A 135 -24.55 -24.32 1.39
CA TYR A 135 -23.80 -25.05 2.44
C TYR A 135 -24.55 -26.29 2.98
N TRP A 136 -25.88 -26.19 3.07
CA TRP A 136 -26.74 -27.24 3.62
C TRP A 136 -26.79 -28.50 2.75
N LEU A 137 -26.37 -28.44 1.47
CA LEU A 137 -26.27 -29.62 0.61
C LEU A 137 -25.35 -30.70 1.21
N VAL A 138 -24.20 -30.30 1.79
CA VAL A 138 -23.27 -31.24 2.43
C VAL A 138 -23.84 -31.75 3.77
N GLY A 139 -24.49 -30.89 4.55
CA GLY A 139 -25.11 -31.28 5.82
C GLY A 139 -26.31 -32.22 5.65
N LYS A 140 -27.06 -32.06 4.56
CA LYS A 140 -28.23 -32.87 4.18
C LYS A 140 -27.83 -34.17 3.48
N HIS A 141 -26.77 -34.13 2.66
CA HIS A 141 -26.25 -35.27 1.89
C HIS A 141 -24.72 -35.38 2.08
N PRO A 142 -24.22 -35.99 3.17
CA PRO A 142 -22.78 -36.02 3.50
C PRO A 142 -21.87 -36.75 2.49
N HIS A 143 -22.45 -37.44 1.51
CA HIS A 143 -21.74 -38.13 0.43
C HIS A 143 -22.09 -37.55 -0.95
N ILE A 144 -22.58 -36.30 -1.00
CA ILE A 144 -23.00 -35.66 -2.23
C ILE A 144 -21.84 -35.55 -3.24
N GLN A 145 -22.16 -35.74 -4.51
CA GLN A 145 -21.26 -35.53 -5.64
C GLN A 145 -21.86 -34.45 -6.53
N TYR A 146 -21.34 -33.23 -6.36
CA TYR A 146 -21.67 -32.11 -7.23
C TYR A 146 -21.21 -32.41 -8.67
N ARG A 147 -21.98 -31.91 -9.64
CA ARG A 147 -21.67 -31.95 -11.08
C ARG A 147 -21.64 -33.38 -11.68
N THR A 148 -22.44 -34.30 -11.11
CA THR A 148 -22.60 -35.70 -11.58
C THR A 148 -24.08 -36.13 -11.60
N MET A 149 -24.40 -37.29 -12.20
CA MET A 149 -25.74 -37.90 -12.17
C MET A 149 -26.13 -38.54 -10.83
N GLN A 150 -25.43 -38.26 -9.74
CA GLN A 150 -25.85 -38.73 -8.42
C GLN A 150 -27.25 -38.21 -8.08
N LYS A 151 -28.17 -39.14 -7.80
CA LYS A 151 -29.60 -38.91 -7.58
C LYS A 151 -29.88 -37.75 -6.62
N GLU A 152 -29.16 -37.71 -5.50
CA GLU A 152 -29.31 -36.69 -4.46
C GLU A 152 -28.99 -35.29 -4.99
N TYR A 153 -27.92 -35.14 -5.77
CA TYR A 153 -27.53 -33.86 -6.36
C TYR A 153 -28.48 -33.41 -7.47
N VAL A 154 -28.76 -34.27 -8.46
CA VAL A 154 -29.65 -33.89 -9.59
C VAL A 154 -31.07 -33.57 -9.14
N HIS A 155 -31.55 -34.19 -8.05
CA HIS A 155 -32.87 -33.91 -7.46
C HIS A 155 -32.96 -32.51 -6.81
N GLU A 156 -31.89 -32.04 -6.18
CA GLU A 156 -31.85 -30.68 -5.59
C GLU A 156 -31.62 -29.62 -6.67
N VAL A 157 -30.82 -29.91 -7.70
CA VAL A 157 -30.69 -29.04 -8.90
C VAL A 157 -32.02 -28.92 -9.65
N GLU A 158 -32.76 -30.01 -9.82
CA GLU A 158 -34.10 -29.96 -10.44
C GLU A 158 -35.07 -29.08 -9.65
N LYS A 159 -35.05 -29.14 -8.30
CA LYS A 159 -35.86 -28.22 -7.46
C LYS A 159 -35.48 -26.77 -7.68
N TRP A 160 -34.18 -26.46 -7.58
CA TRP A 160 -33.68 -25.10 -7.76
C TRP A 160 -34.09 -24.52 -9.11
N PHE A 161 -33.89 -25.27 -10.20
CA PHE A 161 -34.26 -24.83 -11.55
C PHE A 161 -35.77 -24.70 -11.77
N ASN A 162 -36.61 -25.52 -11.10
CA ASN A 162 -38.06 -25.34 -11.09
C ASN A 162 -38.52 -24.08 -10.32
N VAL A 163 -37.69 -23.50 -9.45
CA VAL A 163 -37.97 -22.20 -8.78
C VAL A 163 -37.35 -21.03 -9.56
N LEU A 164 -36.16 -21.21 -10.11
CA LEU A 164 -35.40 -20.19 -10.82
C LEU A 164 -35.98 -19.89 -12.21
N PHE A 165 -36.11 -20.90 -13.09
CA PHE A 165 -36.43 -20.64 -14.49
C PHE A 165 -37.81 -20.01 -14.74
N PRO A 166 -38.88 -20.31 -13.98
CA PRO A 166 -40.15 -19.56 -14.11
C PRO A 166 -40.03 -18.06 -13.84
N ARG A 167 -38.97 -17.59 -13.14
CA ARG A 167 -38.66 -16.17 -12.96
C ARG A 167 -37.82 -15.57 -14.09
N ILE A 168 -37.12 -16.41 -14.85
CA ILE A 168 -36.28 -16.05 -16.01
C ILE A 168 -37.09 -16.07 -17.32
N VAL A 169 -38.06 -16.99 -17.47
CA VAL A 169 -38.89 -17.14 -18.68
C VAL A 169 -39.53 -15.82 -19.17
N PRO A 170 -40.13 -14.97 -18.32
CA PRO A 170 -40.66 -13.66 -18.75
C PRO A 170 -39.59 -12.71 -19.32
N TYR A 171 -38.33 -12.92 -18.96
CA TYR A 171 -37.20 -12.05 -19.33
C TYR A 171 -36.40 -12.57 -20.54
N LEU A 172 -36.77 -13.72 -21.10
CA LEU A 172 -36.23 -14.19 -22.38
C LEU A 172 -36.54 -13.20 -23.51
N TYR A 173 -35.60 -13.01 -24.43
CA TYR A 173 -35.70 -12.02 -25.51
C TYR A 173 -36.96 -12.20 -26.38
N LYS A 174 -37.32 -13.47 -26.65
CA LYS A 174 -38.55 -13.88 -27.35
C LYS A 174 -39.85 -13.49 -26.64
N ASN A 175 -39.80 -13.33 -25.32
CA ASN A 175 -40.94 -12.98 -24.45
C ASN A 175 -40.95 -11.48 -24.08
N GLY A 176 -40.06 -10.68 -24.67
CA GLY A 176 -40.01 -9.22 -24.47
C GLY A 176 -38.92 -8.72 -23.51
N GLY A 177 -38.21 -9.61 -22.81
CA GLY A 177 -37.13 -9.23 -21.89
C GLY A 177 -35.75 -9.02 -22.53
N PRO A 178 -34.68 -8.89 -21.74
CA PRO A 178 -33.32 -8.64 -22.25
C PRO A 178 -32.49 -9.91 -22.55
N ILE A 179 -32.88 -11.10 -22.07
CA ILE A 179 -32.00 -12.29 -22.04
C ILE A 179 -31.88 -12.94 -23.42
N ILE A 180 -30.69 -12.90 -24.01
CA ILE A 180 -30.38 -13.46 -25.34
C ILE A 180 -29.65 -14.80 -25.30
N LEU A 181 -28.88 -15.06 -24.25
CA LEU A 181 -28.12 -16.31 -24.05
C LEU A 181 -28.26 -16.80 -22.61
N VAL A 182 -28.28 -18.12 -22.46
CA VAL A 182 -28.20 -18.80 -21.16
C VAL A 182 -27.03 -19.78 -21.17
N GLN A 183 -26.20 -19.76 -20.14
CA GLN A 183 -25.11 -20.73 -19.99
C GLN A 183 -25.67 -22.07 -19.47
N LEU A 184 -25.16 -23.17 -20.01
CA LEU A 184 -25.55 -24.51 -19.56
C LEU A 184 -24.87 -24.89 -18.24
N GLU A 185 -23.55 -24.69 -18.18
CA GLU A 185 -22.64 -24.97 -17.07
C GLU A 185 -21.37 -24.10 -17.27
N ASN A 186 -20.62 -23.87 -16.18
CA ASN A 186 -19.42 -23.02 -16.18
C ASN A 186 -18.16 -23.85 -15.91
N GLU A 187 -17.25 -24.00 -16.86
CA GLU A 187 -15.97 -24.70 -16.67
C GLU A 187 -16.16 -26.12 -16.09
N TYR A 188 -16.96 -26.92 -16.80
CA TYR A 188 -17.20 -28.32 -16.42
C TYR A 188 -16.00 -29.21 -16.74
N GLY A 189 -15.24 -28.87 -17.79
CA GLY A 189 -13.98 -29.52 -18.12
C GLY A 189 -12.92 -29.43 -17.04
N HIS A 190 -13.02 -28.48 -16.11
CA HIS A 190 -12.07 -28.29 -15.00
C HIS A 190 -12.22 -29.28 -13.83
N LEU A 191 -13.09 -30.29 -13.98
CA LEU A 191 -13.16 -31.45 -13.10
C LEU A 191 -12.02 -32.44 -13.38
N ASP A 192 -10.85 -32.20 -12.80
CA ASP A 192 -9.65 -33.03 -12.97
C ASP A 192 -9.90 -34.50 -12.54
N GLY A 193 -10.12 -35.36 -13.54
CA GLY A 193 -10.26 -36.80 -13.39
C GLY A 193 -11.69 -37.36 -13.39
N TYR A 194 -12.74 -36.55 -13.52
CA TYR A 194 -14.12 -37.04 -13.55
C TYR A 194 -15.04 -36.22 -14.46
N CYS A 195 -15.52 -36.82 -15.56
CA CYS A 195 -16.42 -36.21 -16.53
C CYS A 195 -17.68 -37.07 -16.70
N ASP A 196 -18.85 -36.57 -16.29
CA ASP A 196 -20.14 -37.25 -16.48
C ASP A 196 -20.95 -36.57 -17.58
N ARG A 197 -20.79 -37.05 -18.81
CA ARG A 197 -21.55 -36.56 -19.98
C ARG A 197 -23.07 -36.76 -19.83
N ASN A 198 -23.53 -37.71 -18.99
CA ASN A 198 -24.95 -37.88 -18.74
C ASN A 198 -25.51 -36.73 -17.90
N TYR A 199 -24.71 -36.14 -17.01
CA TYR A 199 -25.08 -34.91 -16.28
C TYR A 199 -25.21 -33.72 -17.24
N MET A 200 -24.32 -33.59 -18.24
CA MET A 200 -24.44 -32.52 -19.24
C MET A 200 -25.70 -32.66 -20.11
N GLU A 201 -26.06 -33.87 -20.57
CA GLU A 201 -27.33 -34.12 -21.27
C GLU A 201 -28.56 -33.98 -20.35
N PHE A 202 -28.46 -34.33 -19.06
CA PHE A 202 -29.51 -34.06 -18.06
C PHE A 202 -29.73 -32.55 -17.89
N MET A 203 -28.65 -31.78 -17.73
CA MET A 203 -28.68 -30.32 -17.62
C MET A 203 -29.32 -29.72 -18.86
N LEU A 204 -28.92 -30.16 -20.06
CA LEU A 204 -29.50 -29.66 -21.32
C LEU A 204 -30.99 -30.00 -21.39
N SER A 205 -31.36 -31.25 -21.12
CA SER A 205 -32.77 -31.69 -21.14
C SER A 205 -33.64 -30.95 -20.12
N LEU A 206 -33.08 -30.64 -18.95
CA LEU A 206 -33.73 -29.88 -17.88
C LEU A 206 -33.92 -28.40 -18.26
N GLN A 207 -32.90 -27.75 -18.83
CA GLN A 207 -33.00 -26.38 -19.32
C GLN A 207 -33.93 -26.27 -20.55
N GLU A 208 -33.82 -27.17 -21.53
CA GLU A 208 -34.73 -27.26 -22.69
C GLU A 208 -36.20 -27.38 -22.26
N ARG A 209 -36.49 -28.20 -21.25
CA ARG A 209 -37.84 -28.42 -20.70
C ARG A 209 -38.41 -27.18 -20.02
N LEU A 210 -37.58 -26.36 -19.37
CA LEU A 210 -38.01 -25.23 -18.53
C LEU A 210 -37.91 -23.85 -19.21
N LEU A 211 -37.10 -23.72 -20.26
CA LEU A 211 -36.90 -22.46 -21.02
C LEU A 211 -37.41 -22.54 -22.47
N GLY A 212 -37.53 -23.75 -23.03
CA GLY A 212 -37.82 -24.03 -24.43
C GLY A 212 -36.56 -24.18 -25.29
N LYS A 213 -36.59 -25.14 -26.22
CA LYS A 213 -35.49 -25.47 -27.17
C LYS A 213 -35.08 -24.33 -28.11
N ASP A 214 -35.87 -23.25 -28.15
CA ASP A 214 -35.65 -22.04 -28.93
C ASP A 214 -34.87 -20.95 -28.17
N VAL A 215 -34.37 -21.25 -26.97
CA VAL A 215 -33.37 -20.41 -26.26
C VAL A 215 -31.97 -20.84 -26.69
N VAL A 216 -31.15 -19.89 -27.16
CA VAL A 216 -29.75 -20.16 -27.51
C VAL A 216 -28.92 -20.37 -26.25
N MET A 217 -28.35 -21.56 -26.11
CA MET A 217 -27.51 -21.95 -24.97
C MET A 217 -26.03 -22.07 -25.36
N PHE A 218 -25.13 -21.87 -24.40
CA PHE A 218 -23.69 -22.06 -24.59
C PHE A 218 -23.01 -22.80 -23.43
N ARG A 219 -21.90 -23.49 -23.74
CA ARG A 219 -20.94 -24.07 -22.79
C ARG A 219 -19.66 -23.22 -22.76
N SER A 220 -18.94 -23.23 -21.66
CA SER A 220 -17.90 -22.25 -21.32
C SER A 220 -16.73 -22.96 -20.66
N ASP A 221 -15.59 -23.05 -21.33
CA ASP A 221 -14.38 -23.70 -20.81
C ASP A 221 -13.13 -23.06 -21.43
N SER A 222 -11.95 -23.35 -20.89
CA SER A 222 -10.69 -22.92 -21.52
C SER A 222 -10.49 -23.64 -22.88
N PRO A 223 -9.96 -22.96 -23.93
CA PRO A 223 -9.87 -23.46 -25.30
C PRO A 223 -8.78 -24.53 -25.45
N ILE A 224 -9.04 -25.70 -24.87
CA ILE A 224 -8.14 -26.85 -24.79
C ILE A 224 -8.99 -28.10 -25.04
N LYS A 225 -8.66 -28.86 -26.09
CA LYS A 225 -9.45 -30.02 -26.54
C LYS A 225 -9.92 -30.97 -25.42
N PHE A 226 -9.06 -31.31 -24.46
CA PHE A 226 -9.44 -32.19 -23.34
C PHE A 226 -10.54 -31.62 -22.44
N ARG A 227 -10.51 -30.30 -22.16
CA ARG A 227 -11.60 -29.63 -21.42
C ARG A 227 -12.88 -29.74 -22.24
N TYR A 228 -12.83 -29.41 -23.54
CA TYR A 228 -13.95 -29.52 -24.47
C TYR A 228 -14.51 -30.93 -24.73
N ASP A 229 -13.72 -31.99 -24.51
CA ASP A 229 -14.19 -33.37 -24.55
C ASP A 229 -15.00 -33.75 -23.28
N CYS A 230 -14.80 -33.04 -22.18
CA CYS A 230 -15.40 -33.34 -20.88
C CYS A 230 -16.80 -32.70 -20.74
N ASP A 231 -16.95 -31.42 -21.09
CA ASP A 231 -18.21 -30.67 -21.09
C ASP A 231 -19.02 -30.82 -22.40
N TRP A 232 -18.65 -31.78 -23.26
CA TRP A 232 -19.36 -32.04 -24.52
C TRP A 232 -20.82 -32.41 -24.30
N VAL A 233 -21.70 -31.78 -25.09
CA VAL A 233 -23.15 -32.03 -25.14
C VAL A 233 -23.66 -31.65 -26.54
N ARG A 234 -24.76 -32.26 -27.01
CA ARG A 234 -25.36 -31.92 -28.33
C ARG A 234 -25.84 -30.46 -28.42
N ASP A 235 -26.02 -29.95 -29.63
CA ASP A 235 -26.82 -28.75 -29.99
C ASP A 235 -26.46 -27.40 -29.33
N VAL A 236 -25.42 -27.33 -28.48
CA VAL A 236 -25.05 -26.17 -27.66
C VAL A 236 -23.82 -25.44 -28.24
N LEU A 237 -23.84 -24.10 -28.21
CA LEU A 237 -22.73 -23.27 -28.70
C LEU A 237 -21.50 -23.39 -27.80
N VAL A 238 -20.30 -23.37 -28.38
CA VAL A 238 -19.02 -23.50 -27.66
C VAL A 238 -18.37 -22.14 -27.49
N GLY A 239 -18.11 -21.74 -26.24
CA GLY A 239 -17.32 -20.56 -25.89
C GLY A 239 -15.94 -20.93 -25.33
N GLY A 240 -14.95 -20.05 -25.53
CA GLY A 240 -13.59 -20.22 -25.02
C GLY A 240 -13.15 -19.12 -24.07
N ASN A 241 -12.84 -19.47 -22.82
CA ASN A 241 -12.30 -18.56 -21.82
C ASN A 241 -10.89 -18.10 -22.20
N CYS A 242 -10.65 -16.78 -22.21
CA CYS A 242 -9.43 -16.18 -22.75
C CYS A 242 -8.80 -15.16 -21.78
N TYR A 243 -7.49 -14.92 -21.95
CA TYR A 243 -6.66 -14.14 -21.04
C TYR A 243 -5.82 -13.11 -21.84
N PRO A 244 -5.23 -12.09 -21.19
CA PRO A 244 -4.30 -11.18 -21.88
C PRO A 244 -3.10 -11.98 -22.39
N LYS A 245 -2.64 -11.68 -23.62
CA LYS A 245 -1.56 -12.41 -24.32
C LYS A 245 -1.92 -13.84 -24.78
N THR A 246 -3.17 -14.33 -24.64
CA THR A 246 -3.61 -15.58 -25.31
C THR A 246 -3.42 -15.45 -26.83
N ASN A 247 -2.90 -16.48 -27.50
CA ASN A 247 -2.89 -16.50 -28.97
C ASN A 247 -4.32 -16.72 -29.49
N ILE A 248 -4.95 -15.64 -29.92
CA ILE A 248 -6.35 -15.63 -30.34
C ILE A 248 -6.60 -16.49 -31.59
N THR A 249 -5.62 -16.63 -32.49
CA THR A 249 -5.72 -17.51 -33.67
C THR A 249 -5.87 -18.98 -33.26
N ASP A 250 -5.02 -19.44 -32.33
CA ASP A 250 -5.04 -20.83 -31.85
C ASP A 250 -6.29 -21.09 -31.03
N ALA A 251 -6.62 -20.18 -30.09
CA ALA A 251 -7.82 -20.28 -29.26
C ALA A 251 -9.11 -20.33 -30.11
N PHE A 252 -9.23 -19.49 -31.13
CA PHE A 252 -10.40 -19.50 -32.01
C PHE A 252 -10.43 -20.71 -32.95
N SER A 253 -9.26 -21.29 -33.27
CA SER A 253 -9.17 -22.56 -33.99
C SER A 253 -9.67 -23.72 -33.12
N GLU A 254 -9.23 -23.82 -31.85
CA GLU A 254 -9.74 -24.82 -30.90
C GLU A 254 -11.24 -24.67 -30.63
N ILE A 255 -11.75 -23.44 -30.44
CA ILE A 255 -13.20 -23.19 -30.33
C ILE A 255 -13.92 -23.77 -31.55
N ARG A 256 -13.46 -23.49 -32.78
CA ARG A 256 -14.10 -24.00 -34.02
C ARG A 256 -13.98 -25.51 -34.19
N LEU A 257 -12.83 -26.11 -33.89
CA LEU A 257 -12.60 -27.55 -34.01
C LEU A 257 -13.48 -28.37 -33.07
N ASN A 258 -13.88 -27.80 -31.94
CA ASN A 258 -14.71 -28.46 -30.92
C ASN A 258 -16.20 -28.02 -30.96
N MET A 259 -16.63 -27.27 -32.00
CA MET A 259 -18.05 -26.96 -32.24
C MET A 259 -18.83 -28.20 -32.66
N VAL A 260 -19.93 -28.49 -31.95
CA VAL A 260 -20.80 -29.64 -32.25
C VAL A 260 -21.66 -29.42 -33.49
N VAL A 261 -22.09 -28.17 -33.72
CA VAL A 261 -22.66 -27.71 -35.00
C VAL A 261 -21.63 -26.79 -35.66
N PRO A 262 -20.98 -27.22 -36.76
CA PRO A 262 -19.96 -26.42 -37.43
C PRO A 262 -20.49 -25.05 -37.88
N GLY A 263 -19.63 -24.03 -37.80
CA GLY A 263 -19.96 -22.68 -38.30
C GLY A 263 -20.68 -21.77 -37.30
N GLY A 264 -20.67 -22.08 -36.00
CA GLY A 264 -21.14 -21.12 -35.00
C GLY A 264 -20.33 -19.81 -34.98
N PRO A 265 -20.91 -18.72 -34.42
CA PRO A 265 -20.15 -17.51 -34.11
C PRO A 265 -19.09 -17.77 -33.04
N ILE A 266 -17.98 -17.03 -33.08
CA ILE A 266 -17.01 -17.06 -31.99
C ILE A 266 -17.59 -16.35 -30.77
N LEU A 267 -17.56 -17.04 -29.64
CA LEU A 267 -17.92 -16.54 -28.33
C LEU A 267 -16.73 -16.68 -27.36
N VAL A 268 -16.34 -15.56 -26.76
CA VAL A 268 -15.42 -15.49 -25.62
C VAL A 268 -16.27 -15.11 -24.40
N PRO A 269 -16.81 -16.10 -23.67
CA PRO A 269 -17.80 -15.88 -22.62
C PRO A 269 -17.19 -15.36 -21.31
N GLU A 270 -15.88 -15.50 -21.14
CA GLU A 270 -15.05 -14.80 -20.17
C GLU A 270 -13.74 -14.36 -20.83
N TYR A 271 -13.48 -13.06 -20.82
CA TYR A 271 -12.19 -12.48 -21.14
C TYR A 271 -11.60 -11.81 -19.90
N TYR A 272 -10.64 -12.49 -19.26
CA TYR A 272 -10.09 -12.10 -17.97
C TYR A 272 -9.31 -10.78 -18.07
N THR A 273 -9.69 -9.80 -17.25
CA THR A 273 -9.06 -8.46 -17.20
C THR A 273 -8.08 -8.28 -16.03
N GLY A 274 -8.00 -9.29 -15.16
CA GLY A 274 -7.19 -9.32 -13.93
C GLY A 274 -7.26 -10.70 -13.27
N TRP A 275 -6.77 -10.83 -12.03
CA TRP A 275 -6.80 -12.07 -11.25
C TRP A 275 -7.19 -11.86 -9.79
N MET A 276 -7.62 -12.93 -9.12
CA MET A 276 -8.20 -12.91 -7.77
C MET A 276 -7.20 -12.62 -6.64
N ASP A 277 -7.70 -12.04 -5.54
CA ASP A 277 -6.89 -11.57 -4.41
C ASP A 277 -7.07 -12.39 -3.13
N TYR A 278 -5.93 -12.71 -2.49
CA TYR A 278 -5.85 -13.52 -1.27
C TYR A 278 -5.37 -12.71 -0.07
N TRP A 279 -5.87 -13.04 1.14
CA TRP A 279 -5.39 -12.39 2.37
C TRP A 279 -3.89 -12.65 2.61
N GLY A 280 -3.12 -11.58 2.75
CA GLY A 280 -1.67 -11.63 2.99
C GLY A 280 -0.78 -11.56 1.74
N TYR A 281 -1.38 -11.47 0.55
CA TYR A 281 -0.69 -11.32 -0.73
C TYR A 281 -0.79 -9.88 -1.27
N ALA A 282 0.02 -9.56 -2.28
CA ALA A 282 -0.10 -8.29 -2.99
C ALA A 282 -1.29 -8.32 -3.96
N HIS A 283 -2.04 -7.22 -4.03
CA HIS A 283 -3.22 -7.09 -4.91
C HIS A 283 -2.83 -7.22 -6.39
N ASN A 284 -3.47 -8.17 -7.07
CA ASN A 284 -3.16 -8.62 -8.43
C ASN A 284 -3.65 -7.62 -9.47
N LYS A 285 -2.83 -7.37 -10.50
CA LYS A 285 -3.17 -6.49 -11.62
C LYS A 285 -2.57 -7.03 -12.91
N GLU A 286 -3.40 -7.20 -13.93
CA GLU A 286 -2.91 -7.38 -15.30
C GLU A 286 -2.49 -6.05 -15.92
N ASN A 287 -1.70 -6.12 -16.99
CA ASN A 287 -1.27 -4.95 -17.73
C ASN A 287 -2.41 -4.46 -18.65
N PRO A 288 -2.96 -3.25 -18.46
CA PRO A 288 -4.08 -2.78 -19.26
C PRO A 288 -3.79 -2.69 -20.77
N GLN A 289 -2.52 -2.53 -21.17
CA GLN A 289 -2.14 -2.52 -22.59
C GLN A 289 -2.14 -3.92 -23.22
N ASP A 290 -1.97 -4.97 -22.42
CA ASP A 290 -2.13 -6.35 -22.88
C ASP A 290 -3.61 -6.73 -22.97
N VAL A 291 -4.44 -6.26 -22.01
CA VAL A 291 -5.91 -6.40 -22.06
C VAL A 291 -6.48 -5.70 -23.32
N VAL A 292 -6.12 -4.44 -23.55
CA VAL A 292 -6.65 -3.65 -24.68
C VAL A 292 -6.18 -4.20 -26.03
N ARG A 293 -4.93 -4.67 -26.14
CA ARG A 293 -4.39 -5.23 -27.40
C ARG A 293 -5.06 -6.56 -27.77
N THR A 294 -5.13 -7.50 -26.84
CA THR A 294 -5.72 -8.82 -27.11
C THR A 294 -7.24 -8.71 -27.35
N PHE A 295 -7.93 -7.77 -26.71
CA PHE A 295 -9.32 -7.43 -27.07
C PHE A 295 -9.45 -6.87 -28.50
N ASP A 296 -8.56 -5.96 -28.91
CA ASP A 296 -8.52 -5.40 -30.27
C ASP A 296 -8.22 -6.48 -31.35
N GLU A 297 -7.52 -7.55 -30.98
CA GLU A 297 -7.31 -8.74 -31.82
C GLU A 297 -8.59 -9.60 -31.96
N MET A 298 -9.29 -9.88 -30.85
CA MET A 298 -10.58 -10.58 -30.86
C MET A 298 -11.63 -9.86 -31.72
N MET A 299 -11.73 -8.54 -31.59
CA MET A 299 -12.73 -7.73 -32.30
C MET A 299 -12.49 -7.68 -33.81
N LYS A 300 -11.22 -7.64 -34.28
CA LYS A 300 -10.87 -7.75 -35.71
C LYS A 300 -11.34 -9.06 -36.33
N LEU A 301 -11.37 -10.13 -35.54
CA LEU A 301 -11.77 -11.48 -35.94
C LEU A 301 -13.27 -11.73 -35.77
N GLY A 302 -14.07 -10.69 -35.48
CA GLY A 302 -15.53 -10.77 -35.42
C GLY A 302 -16.08 -11.49 -34.18
N ALA A 303 -15.29 -11.66 -33.13
CA ALA A 303 -15.72 -12.35 -31.92
C ALA A 303 -16.77 -11.58 -31.12
N ASN A 304 -17.58 -12.32 -30.36
CA ASN A 304 -18.46 -11.79 -29.32
C ASN A 304 -17.76 -11.98 -27.99
N VAL A 305 -17.46 -10.89 -27.27
CA VAL A 305 -16.55 -10.92 -26.12
C VAL A 305 -17.26 -10.42 -24.87
N ILE A 306 -17.10 -11.12 -23.76
CA ILE A 306 -17.61 -10.73 -22.45
C ILE A 306 -16.41 -10.50 -21.51
N PHE A 307 -16.18 -9.25 -21.12
CA PHE A 307 -15.15 -8.92 -20.13
C PHE A 307 -15.44 -9.54 -18.76
N TYR A 308 -14.48 -10.26 -18.22
CA TYR A 308 -14.55 -10.89 -16.91
C TYR A 308 -13.50 -10.31 -15.95
N MET A 309 -13.90 -9.66 -14.86
CA MET A 309 -15.17 -8.92 -14.70
C MET A 309 -15.07 -7.52 -15.30
N TYR A 310 -16.21 -6.91 -15.61
CA TYR A 310 -16.22 -5.49 -16.05
C TYR A 310 -16.46 -4.52 -14.89
N HIS A 311 -17.10 -4.98 -13.81
CA HIS A 311 -17.35 -4.22 -12.58
C HIS A 311 -16.87 -4.97 -11.34
N GLY A 312 -15.96 -4.37 -10.57
CA GLY A 312 -15.26 -4.99 -9.46
C GLY A 312 -16.14 -5.52 -8.33
N GLY A 313 -17.10 -4.74 -7.82
CA GLY A 313 -18.02 -5.16 -6.74
C GLY A 313 -17.39 -5.65 -5.42
N THR A 314 -18.24 -6.14 -4.51
CA THR A 314 -17.87 -6.55 -3.15
C THR A 314 -18.47 -7.91 -2.78
N SER A 315 -17.68 -8.78 -2.13
CA SER A 315 -18.14 -9.97 -1.41
C SER A 315 -18.79 -9.56 -0.07
N PHE A 316 -20.06 -9.14 -0.08
CA PHE A 316 -20.73 -8.66 1.13
C PHE A 316 -20.90 -9.74 2.20
N GLY A 317 -20.47 -9.43 3.43
CA GLY A 317 -20.53 -10.36 4.57
C GLY A 317 -19.48 -11.47 4.45
N PHE A 318 -19.85 -12.68 4.85
CA PHE A 318 -18.97 -13.86 4.82
C PHE A 318 -19.14 -14.68 3.53
N LYS A 319 -19.21 -14.01 2.37
CA LYS A 319 -19.51 -14.62 1.06
C LYS A 319 -18.30 -14.78 0.13
N ALA A 320 -17.12 -14.30 0.51
CA ALA A 320 -15.89 -14.59 -0.24
C ALA A 320 -15.58 -16.10 -0.16
N GLY A 321 -15.04 -16.67 -1.24
CA GLY A 321 -14.60 -18.06 -1.28
C GLY A 321 -13.22 -18.29 -0.65
N THR A 322 -12.76 -19.53 -0.78
CA THR A 322 -11.35 -19.90 -0.72
C THR A 322 -11.00 -20.50 -2.08
N SER A 323 -9.81 -20.21 -2.60
CA SER A 323 -9.33 -20.81 -3.86
C SER A 323 -7.90 -21.31 -3.73
N ASN A 324 -7.64 -22.54 -4.16
CA ASN A 324 -6.42 -23.30 -3.90
C ASN A 324 -6.04 -23.34 -2.40
N THR A 325 -7.04 -23.54 -1.54
CA THR A 325 -6.94 -23.47 -0.06
C THR A 325 -6.55 -22.11 0.54
N ALA A 326 -6.36 -21.05 -0.27
CA ALA A 326 -6.10 -19.69 0.19
C ALA A 326 -7.40 -18.85 0.28
N PRO A 327 -7.71 -18.20 1.44
CA PRO A 327 -8.94 -17.44 1.60
C PRO A 327 -8.88 -16.11 0.84
N LEU A 328 -9.98 -15.78 0.17
CA LEU A 328 -10.09 -14.61 -0.71
C LEU A 328 -10.52 -13.35 0.06
N VAL A 329 -10.13 -12.19 -0.46
CA VAL A 329 -10.47 -10.89 0.14
C VAL A 329 -11.94 -10.50 -0.09
N SER A 330 -12.44 -9.54 0.69
CA SER A 330 -13.82 -9.07 0.58
C SER A 330 -14.09 -8.19 -0.65
N SER A 331 -13.06 -7.60 -1.26
CA SER A 331 -13.18 -6.93 -2.56
C SER A 331 -13.16 -7.98 -3.66
N TYR A 332 -14.03 -7.85 -4.67
CA TYR A 332 -14.04 -8.72 -5.84
C TYR A 332 -13.31 -8.03 -7.02
N ASP A 333 -12.77 -6.83 -6.82
CA ASP A 333 -12.19 -5.98 -7.88
C ASP A 333 -10.74 -6.36 -8.25
N TYR A 334 -10.59 -7.23 -9.24
CA TYR A 334 -9.29 -7.71 -9.77
C TYR A 334 -8.53 -6.67 -10.62
N GLY A 335 -8.83 -5.38 -10.44
CA GLY A 335 -8.55 -4.38 -11.47
C GLY A 335 -9.58 -4.46 -12.58
N ALA A 336 -10.87 -4.39 -12.24
CA ALA A 336 -11.96 -4.34 -13.20
C ALA A 336 -12.11 -2.93 -13.82
N PRO A 337 -12.49 -2.80 -15.12
CA PRO A 337 -12.69 -1.51 -15.81
C PRO A 337 -13.53 -0.47 -15.04
N LEU A 338 -14.62 -0.91 -14.40
CA LEU A 338 -15.29 -0.20 -13.32
C LEU A 338 -14.83 -0.81 -11.99
N ALA A 339 -14.37 0.01 -11.05
CA ALA A 339 -13.84 -0.45 -9.77
C ALA A 339 -14.94 -1.03 -8.83
N GLU A 340 -14.57 -1.49 -7.63
CA GLU A 340 -15.47 -1.94 -6.56
C GLU A 340 -16.58 -0.92 -6.26
N ASP A 341 -16.18 0.34 -6.15
CA ASP A 341 -17.07 1.49 -5.93
C ASP A 341 -17.80 1.96 -7.21
N GLY A 342 -17.66 1.20 -8.29
CA GLY A 342 -18.25 1.36 -9.62
C GLY A 342 -17.72 2.53 -10.42
N ASP A 343 -16.58 3.12 -10.08
CA ASP A 343 -16.03 4.25 -10.84
C ASP A 343 -15.07 3.81 -11.96
N PRO A 344 -15.08 4.52 -13.11
CA PRO A 344 -14.31 4.12 -14.29
C PRO A 344 -12.81 4.35 -14.11
N ARG A 345 -12.02 3.29 -14.36
CA ARG A 345 -10.55 3.32 -14.42
C ARG A 345 -10.06 3.77 -15.80
N PRO A 346 -8.80 4.21 -15.98
CA PRO A 346 -8.33 4.77 -17.27
C PRO A 346 -8.57 3.90 -18.51
N TYR A 347 -8.46 2.57 -18.40
CA TYR A 347 -8.64 1.63 -19.51
C TYR A 347 -10.10 1.26 -19.80
N TYR A 348 -11.07 1.64 -18.98
CA TYR A 348 -12.49 1.63 -19.38
C TYR A 348 -12.69 2.50 -20.63
N TYR A 349 -12.02 3.65 -20.68
CA TYR A 349 -12.05 4.55 -21.85
C TYR A 349 -11.27 4.00 -23.05
N GLU A 350 -10.19 3.25 -22.82
CA GLU A 350 -9.45 2.58 -23.91
C GLU A 350 -10.23 1.40 -24.50
N ILE A 351 -10.90 0.60 -23.66
CA ILE A 351 -11.85 -0.44 -24.09
C ILE A 351 -12.96 0.18 -24.93
N ARG A 352 -13.57 1.29 -24.48
CA ARG A 352 -14.58 2.01 -25.28
C ARG A 352 -14.03 2.42 -26.66
N ARG A 353 -12.81 2.97 -26.74
CA ARG A 353 -12.17 3.36 -28.01
C ARG A 353 -11.91 2.17 -28.93
N VAL A 354 -11.68 0.96 -28.40
CA VAL A 354 -11.61 -0.26 -29.23
C VAL A 354 -12.99 -0.61 -29.76
N ILE A 355 -14.02 -0.63 -28.92
CA ILE A 355 -15.41 -0.94 -29.34
C ILE A 355 -15.88 0.01 -30.44
N GLU A 356 -15.59 1.31 -30.30
CA GLU A 356 -15.95 2.39 -31.24
C GLU A 356 -15.36 2.22 -32.66
N LYS A 357 -14.32 1.39 -32.85
CA LYS A 357 -13.80 1.00 -34.18
C LYS A 357 -14.70 0.01 -34.92
N TYR A 358 -15.46 -0.81 -34.19
CA TYR A 358 -16.15 -2.00 -34.73
C TYR A 358 -17.67 -1.90 -34.64
N MET A 359 -18.21 -1.18 -33.66
CA MET A 359 -19.66 -1.02 -33.48
C MET A 359 -20.03 0.36 -32.89
N PRO A 360 -21.22 0.90 -33.19
CA PRO A 360 -21.63 2.23 -32.74
C PRO A 360 -21.82 2.29 -31.22
N VAL A 361 -21.01 3.12 -30.56
CA VAL A 361 -21.09 3.35 -29.10
C VAL A 361 -22.08 4.47 -28.73
N PRO A 362 -22.77 4.38 -27.58
CA PRO A 362 -23.71 5.41 -27.13
C PRO A 362 -23.07 6.79 -26.98
N GLN A 363 -23.75 7.82 -27.48
CA GLN A 363 -23.34 9.22 -27.43
C GLN A 363 -23.92 9.91 -26.19
N GLY A 364 -23.15 10.81 -25.58
CA GLY A 364 -23.52 11.53 -24.36
C GLY A 364 -22.32 11.78 -23.45
N THR A 365 -22.56 12.43 -22.31
CA THR A 365 -21.52 12.66 -21.29
C THR A 365 -20.97 11.33 -20.77
N LEU A 366 -19.65 11.13 -20.87
CA LEU A 366 -19.02 9.95 -20.30
C LEU A 366 -19.11 9.98 -18.77
N PRO A 367 -19.37 8.83 -18.11
CA PRO A 367 -19.42 8.76 -16.66
C PRO A 367 -18.10 9.21 -16.01
N GLY A 368 -18.24 9.93 -14.90
CA GLY A 368 -17.14 10.30 -14.02
C GLY A 368 -17.10 9.48 -12.74
N GLN A 369 -16.26 9.91 -11.81
CA GLN A 369 -16.18 9.39 -10.45
C GLN A 369 -17.45 9.77 -9.65
N THR A 370 -17.99 8.84 -8.86
CA THR A 370 -19.12 9.05 -7.96
C THR A 370 -18.67 9.72 -6.66
N ARG A 371 -19.45 10.70 -6.21
CA ARG A 371 -19.15 11.49 -5.00
C ARG A 371 -19.14 10.58 -3.77
N LYS A 372 -17.95 10.38 -3.18
CA LYS A 372 -17.79 9.67 -1.91
C LYS A 372 -18.01 10.60 -0.72
N LEU A 373 -18.38 10.03 0.42
CA LEU A 373 -18.57 10.73 1.68
C LEU A 373 -17.39 10.46 2.60
N HIS A 374 -16.59 11.49 2.88
CA HIS A 374 -15.52 11.42 3.86
C HIS A 374 -16.05 11.84 5.24
N LEU A 375 -16.23 10.88 6.14
CA LEU A 375 -16.75 11.12 7.50
C LEU A 375 -15.65 11.47 8.53
N GLY A 376 -14.38 11.40 8.15
CA GLY A 376 -13.25 11.48 9.09
C GLY A 376 -13.18 10.26 10.02
N ALA A 377 -12.49 10.42 11.15
CA ALA A 377 -12.32 9.35 12.14
C ALA A 377 -13.61 9.15 12.96
N ILE A 378 -14.29 8.02 12.77
CA ILE A 378 -15.44 7.63 13.58
C ILE A 378 -14.92 7.04 14.90
N ARG A 379 -15.30 7.65 16.02
CA ARG A 379 -14.94 7.15 17.37
C ARG A 379 -15.87 6.01 17.77
N MET A 380 -15.32 4.83 17.99
CA MET A 380 -16.03 3.70 18.59
C MET A 380 -16.17 3.94 20.10
N ASN A 381 -17.40 4.13 20.58
CA ASN A 381 -17.66 4.51 21.99
C ASN A 381 -18.02 3.33 22.90
N GLY A 382 -18.50 2.21 22.34
CA GLY A 382 -18.94 1.03 23.09
C GLY A 382 -18.22 -0.25 22.68
N GLY A 383 -18.22 -1.24 23.58
CA GLY A 383 -17.66 -2.58 23.36
C GLY A 383 -18.00 -3.51 24.51
N THR A 384 -17.86 -4.82 24.30
CA THR A 384 -18.19 -5.83 25.32
C THR A 384 -17.38 -7.11 25.09
N PRO A 385 -17.00 -7.86 26.15
CA PRO A 385 -16.45 -9.20 26.00
C PRO A 385 -17.41 -10.16 25.30
N LEU A 386 -16.88 -11.03 24.42
CA LEU A 386 -17.68 -12.01 23.68
C LEU A 386 -18.47 -12.96 24.59
N ASN A 387 -17.95 -13.32 25.77
CA ASN A 387 -18.68 -14.17 26.71
C ASN A 387 -20.00 -13.54 27.17
N GLU A 388 -20.03 -12.22 27.38
CA GLU A 388 -21.26 -11.51 27.81
C GLU A 388 -22.30 -11.46 26.69
N VAL A 389 -21.88 -11.39 25.42
CA VAL A 389 -22.78 -11.55 24.27
C VAL A 389 -23.36 -12.96 24.24
N MET A 390 -22.51 -13.99 24.40
CA MET A 390 -22.95 -15.39 24.42
C MET A 390 -23.85 -15.68 25.64
N GLU A 391 -23.67 -14.97 26.75
CA GLU A 391 -24.52 -15.04 27.95
C GLU A 391 -25.87 -14.35 27.72
N HIS A 392 -25.93 -13.10 27.23
CA HIS A 392 -27.18 -12.41 26.87
C HIS A 392 -28.03 -13.24 25.89
N PHE A 393 -27.42 -13.75 24.81
CA PHE A 393 -28.15 -14.58 23.84
C PHE A 393 -28.61 -15.92 24.44
N ARG A 394 -27.90 -16.48 25.43
CA ARG A 394 -28.32 -17.71 26.13
C ARG A 394 -29.48 -17.44 27.08
N GLU A 395 -29.44 -16.35 27.84
CA GLU A 395 -30.53 -15.90 28.74
C GLU A 395 -31.80 -15.55 27.97
N LYS A 396 -31.68 -14.91 26.80
CA LYS A 396 -32.80 -14.64 25.87
C LYS A 396 -33.35 -15.89 25.18
N GLY A 397 -32.71 -17.06 25.32
CA GLY A 397 -33.07 -18.28 24.59
C GLY A 397 -32.77 -18.23 23.07
N LEU A 398 -31.96 -17.27 22.62
CA LEU A 398 -31.63 -17.02 21.21
C LEU A 398 -30.33 -17.70 20.77
N LEU A 399 -29.47 -18.11 21.70
CA LEU A 399 -28.19 -18.76 21.40
C LEU A 399 -28.41 -20.14 20.79
N ARG A 400 -27.93 -20.32 19.55
CA ARG A 400 -27.86 -21.63 18.90
C ARG A 400 -26.73 -22.45 19.52
N GLN A 401 -27.07 -23.59 20.12
CA GLN A 401 -26.10 -24.56 20.66
C GLN A 401 -26.47 -26.01 20.30
N LYS A 402 -25.46 -26.88 20.19
CA LYS A 402 -25.59 -28.34 20.03
C LYS A 402 -24.60 -29.04 20.97
N ARG A 403 -24.88 -30.29 21.33
CA ARG A 403 -23.97 -31.17 22.09
C ARG A 403 -23.70 -32.44 21.30
N SER A 404 -22.46 -32.93 21.32
CA SER A 404 -22.05 -34.16 20.64
C SER A 404 -20.87 -34.81 21.36
N LYS A 405 -20.65 -36.12 21.11
CA LYS A 405 -19.49 -36.84 21.64
C LYS A 405 -18.17 -36.32 21.04
N PHE A 406 -18.21 -35.76 19.83
CA PHE A 406 -17.07 -35.20 19.11
C PHE A 406 -17.43 -33.80 18.56
N PRO A 407 -16.45 -32.96 18.19
CA PRO A 407 -16.71 -31.72 17.46
C PRO A 407 -17.56 -31.97 16.21
N MET A 408 -18.50 -31.05 15.93
CA MET A 408 -19.32 -31.09 14.70
C MET A 408 -18.85 -30.02 13.72
N THR A 409 -18.91 -30.29 12.41
CA THR A 409 -18.64 -29.26 11.40
C THR A 409 -19.73 -28.19 11.38
N PHE A 410 -19.46 -27.07 10.69
CA PHE A 410 -20.42 -25.99 10.48
C PHE A 410 -21.71 -26.50 9.81
N GLU A 411 -21.58 -27.38 8.82
CA GLU A 411 -22.69 -27.97 8.04
C GLU A 411 -23.52 -28.94 8.89
N GLU A 412 -22.87 -29.81 9.67
CA GLU A 412 -23.53 -30.67 10.67
C GLU A 412 -24.25 -29.85 11.76
N PHE A 413 -23.72 -28.66 12.09
CA PHE A 413 -24.35 -27.73 13.00
C PHE A 413 -25.55 -27.00 12.38
N GLY A 414 -25.56 -26.76 11.07
CA GLY A 414 -26.52 -25.88 10.38
C GLY A 414 -26.07 -24.41 10.37
N LEU A 415 -24.76 -24.18 10.29
CA LEU A 415 -24.13 -22.87 10.17
C LEU A 415 -23.46 -22.77 8.80
N ASP A 416 -23.77 -21.71 8.05
CA ASP A 416 -23.10 -21.38 6.79
C ASP A 416 -21.73 -20.76 7.06
N PHE A 417 -21.68 -19.69 7.84
CA PHE A 417 -20.51 -18.83 7.97
C PHE A 417 -20.47 -18.06 9.31
N GLY A 418 -19.44 -17.23 9.48
CA GLY A 418 -19.15 -16.57 10.75
C GLY A 418 -18.33 -17.47 11.67
N PHE A 419 -18.70 -17.51 12.96
CA PHE A 419 -17.87 -18.11 14.01
C PHE A 419 -18.61 -19.13 14.87
N MET A 420 -17.90 -20.16 15.32
CA MET A 420 -18.41 -21.18 16.24
C MET A 420 -17.42 -21.46 17.37
N ILE A 421 -17.91 -21.50 18.61
CA ILE A 421 -17.11 -21.86 19.79
C ILE A 421 -17.34 -23.33 20.14
N TYR A 422 -16.27 -24.11 20.15
CA TYR A 422 -16.22 -25.50 20.60
C TYR A 422 -15.73 -25.55 22.05
N LYS A 423 -16.51 -26.18 22.94
CA LYS A 423 -16.20 -26.30 24.37
C LYS A 423 -16.18 -27.74 24.83
N THR A 424 -15.20 -28.14 25.63
CA THR A 424 -15.22 -29.40 26.39
C THR A 424 -14.55 -29.23 27.76
N LYS A 425 -14.81 -30.15 28.69
CA LYS A 425 -14.04 -30.27 29.93
C LYS A 425 -12.87 -31.25 29.76
N VAL A 426 -11.68 -30.82 30.14
CA VAL A 426 -10.48 -31.65 30.17
C VAL A 426 -10.67 -32.82 31.13
N ARG A 427 -10.55 -34.05 30.61
CA ARG A 427 -10.55 -35.31 31.40
C ARG A 427 -9.24 -36.06 31.15
N LEU A 428 -8.14 -35.47 31.60
CA LEU A 428 -6.79 -35.99 31.41
C LEU A 428 -6.12 -36.16 32.78
N GLN A 429 -5.63 -37.37 33.07
CA GLN A 429 -5.25 -37.84 34.41
C GLN A 429 -4.10 -37.07 35.11
N ARG A 430 -3.42 -36.13 34.43
CA ARG A 430 -2.28 -35.37 34.98
C ARG A 430 -2.24 -33.97 34.39
N ALA A 431 -2.10 -32.96 35.25
CA ALA A 431 -1.84 -31.58 34.82
C ALA A 431 -0.44 -31.46 34.20
N ARG A 432 -0.36 -31.21 32.88
CA ARG A 432 0.90 -31.01 32.15
C ARG A 432 0.68 -30.32 30.80
N MET A 433 1.77 -30.02 30.10
CA MET A 433 1.72 -29.65 28.68
C MET A 433 1.33 -30.86 27.84
N TYR A 434 0.37 -30.68 26.93
CA TYR A 434 -0.07 -31.64 25.92
C TYR A 434 0.04 -31.00 24.54
N ASN A 435 0.47 -31.75 23.53
CA ASN A 435 0.34 -31.35 22.14
C ASN A 435 -1.14 -31.45 21.76
N VAL A 436 -1.82 -30.32 21.57
CA VAL A 436 -3.23 -30.28 21.18
C VAL A 436 -3.35 -30.13 19.67
N THR A 437 -3.95 -31.13 19.03
CA THR A 437 -4.13 -31.19 17.58
C THR A 437 -5.59 -31.11 17.19
N LEU A 438 -5.89 -30.18 16.29
CA LEU A 438 -7.20 -29.92 15.69
C LEU A 438 -7.24 -30.62 14.33
N HIS A 439 -8.06 -31.67 14.20
CA HIS A 439 -8.18 -32.49 13.00
C HIS A 439 -9.37 -31.99 12.17
N GLY A 440 -9.13 -31.73 10.88
CA GLY A 440 -10.14 -31.17 9.98
C GLY A 440 -10.42 -29.69 10.20
N LEU A 441 -9.42 -28.92 10.64
CA LEU A 441 -9.46 -27.46 10.61
C LEU A 441 -8.91 -26.96 9.27
N SER A 442 -9.79 -26.47 8.41
CA SER A 442 -9.44 -25.83 7.12
C SER A 442 -9.11 -24.34 7.27
N ASP A 443 -9.52 -23.69 8.37
CA ASP A 443 -9.52 -22.23 8.53
C ASP A 443 -8.70 -21.74 9.75
N ARG A 444 -9.13 -20.63 10.36
CA ARG A 444 -8.50 -19.97 11.50
C ARG A 444 -9.18 -20.34 12.82
N ALA A 445 -8.39 -20.64 13.84
CA ALA A 445 -8.89 -20.98 15.17
C ALA A 445 -8.11 -20.28 16.29
N HIS A 446 -8.81 -19.93 17.37
CA HIS A 446 -8.27 -19.34 18.59
C HIS A 446 -8.59 -20.25 19.78
N LEU A 447 -7.56 -20.89 20.34
CA LEU A 447 -7.68 -21.77 21.50
C LEU A 447 -7.64 -20.97 22.82
N SER A 448 -8.25 -21.48 23.89
CA SER A 448 -8.21 -20.92 25.25
C SER A 448 -8.51 -21.98 26.31
N VAL A 449 -7.99 -21.83 27.54
CA VAL A 449 -8.15 -22.83 28.63
C VAL A 449 -8.48 -22.17 29.97
N GLY A 450 -9.60 -22.57 30.57
CA GLY A 450 -10.08 -22.06 31.85
C GLY A 450 -10.26 -20.54 31.84
N ARG A 451 -9.80 -19.87 32.91
CA ARG A 451 -9.80 -18.39 32.98
C ARG A 451 -8.55 -17.75 32.37
N ASN A 452 -7.56 -18.53 31.95
CA ASN A 452 -6.32 -18.02 31.37
C ASN A 452 -6.44 -17.96 29.84
N ARG A 453 -6.52 -16.74 29.30
CA ARG A 453 -6.63 -16.49 27.85
C ARG A 453 -5.30 -16.74 27.11
N HIS A 454 -4.88 -18.01 27.06
CA HIS A 454 -3.81 -18.49 26.18
C HIS A 454 -4.30 -18.52 24.73
N VAL A 455 -4.48 -17.34 24.12
CA VAL A 455 -4.94 -17.20 22.72
C VAL A 455 -3.84 -17.67 21.77
N ILE A 456 -3.95 -18.94 21.37
CA ILE A 456 -3.11 -19.53 20.33
C ILE A 456 -3.90 -19.45 19.02
N GLN A 457 -3.38 -18.68 18.06
CA GLN A 457 -3.98 -18.50 16.74
C GLN A 457 -3.40 -19.52 15.75
N ALA A 458 -4.23 -20.45 15.30
CA ALA A 458 -3.93 -21.38 14.20
C ALA A 458 -4.38 -20.79 12.86
N PHE A 459 -3.67 -21.14 11.78
CA PHE A 459 -4.02 -20.82 10.40
C PHE A 459 -4.16 -22.10 9.56
N GLY A 460 -5.06 -22.06 8.57
CA GLY A 460 -5.52 -23.23 7.82
C GLY A 460 -4.69 -23.61 6.59
N PHE A 461 -3.58 -22.94 6.29
CA PHE A 461 -2.84 -23.15 5.03
C PHE A 461 -1.72 -24.22 5.15
N ASP A 462 -1.85 -25.31 4.38
CA ASP A 462 -0.81 -26.33 4.07
C ASP A 462 -1.36 -27.15 2.89
N PRO A 463 -0.69 -27.17 1.73
CA PRO A 463 -1.05 -28.03 0.60
C PRO A 463 -1.07 -29.53 0.92
N ASP A 464 -0.28 -29.98 1.91
CA ASP A 464 -0.06 -31.40 2.20
C ASP A 464 -1.10 -32.02 3.17
N GLU A 465 -2.19 -31.31 3.48
CA GLU A 465 -3.31 -31.75 4.34
C GLU A 465 -2.93 -32.23 5.76
N LYS A 466 -1.74 -31.89 6.27
CA LYS A 466 -1.29 -32.28 7.61
C LYS A 466 -2.12 -31.58 8.70
N PRO A 467 -2.31 -32.18 9.90
CA PRO A 467 -2.99 -31.51 11.01
C PRO A 467 -2.23 -30.26 11.47
N LYS A 468 -2.93 -29.11 11.56
CA LYS A 468 -2.30 -27.77 11.54
C LYS A 468 -1.99 -27.16 12.91
N LEU A 469 -2.27 -27.86 14.00
CA LEU A 469 -1.86 -27.43 15.35
C LEU A 469 -1.12 -28.56 16.07
N TYR A 470 0.08 -28.25 16.56
CA TYR A 470 0.90 -29.10 17.42
C TYR A 470 1.36 -28.34 18.66
N GLU A 471 0.50 -27.45 19.14
CA GLU A 471 0.87 -26.53 20.22
C GLU A 471 0.79 -27.16 21.60
N LYS A 472 1.73 -26.77 22.46
CA LYS A 472 1.87 -27.31 23.81
C LYS A 472 1.01 -26.53 24.78
N VAL A 473 -0.20 -27.02 25.01
CA VAL A 473 -1.18 -26.40 25.90
C VAL A 473 -1.08 -27.03 27.28
N LEU A 474 -1.02 -26.21 28.34
CA LEU A 474 -1.21 -26.69 29.71
C LEU A 474 -2.69 -27.05 29.89
N LEU A 475 -2.99 -28.33 30.14
CA LEU A 475 -4.33 -28.81 30.43
C LEU A 475 -4.36 -29.42 31.83
N ARG A 476 -5.32 -29.03 32.67
CA ARG A 476 -5.60 -29.64 33.98
C ARG A 476 -6.98 -30.27 33.99
N GLU A 477 -7.14 -31.35 34.75
CA GLU A 477 -8.44 -32.03 34.88
C GLU A 477 -9.53 -31.08 35.41
N GLY A 478 -10.69 -31.09 34.77
CA GLY A 478 -11.85 -30.26 35.12
C GLY A 478 -11.88 -28.86 34.49
N GLU A 479 -10.78 -28.36 33.92
CA GLU A 479 -10.76 -27.09 33.18
C GLU A 479 -11.58 -27.16 31.88
N GLU A 480 -12.15 -26.04 31.45
CA GLU A 480 -12.78 -25.92 30.13
C GLU A 480 -11.72 -25.60 29.07
N LEU A 481 -11.68 -26.39 28.00
CA LEU A 481 -11.03 -26.04 26.74
C LEU A 481 -12.06 -25.40 25.82
N SER A 482 -11.85 -24.14 25.45
CA SER A 482 -12.72 -23.33 24.59
C SER A 482 -11.95 -22.95 23.32
N ILE A 483 -12.48 -23.28 22.13
CA ILE A 483 -11.85 -23.01 20.83
C ILE A 483 -12.84 -22.24 19.94
N LEU A 484 -12.53 -20.99 19.63
CA LEU A 484 -13.28 -20.15 18.68
C LEU A 484 -12.75 -20.39 17.26
N VAL A 485 -13.59 -20.82 16.33
CA VAL A 485 -13.22 -21.04 14.92
C VAL A 485 -13.95 -20.04 14.03
N GLU A 486 -13.24 -19.51 13.05
CA GLU A 486 -13.69 -18.55 12.03
C GLU A 486 -13.73 -19.28 10.68
N ASN A 487 -14.89 -19.35 10.03
CA ASN A 487 -14.98 -19.81 8.63
C ASN A 487 -14.47 -18.68 7.71
N MET A 488 -13.44 -18.96 6.90
CA MET A 488 -12.83 -18.00 5.97
C MET A 488 -13.26 -18.16 4.50
N GLY A 489 -14.34 -18.91 4.24
CA GLY A 489 -14.87 -19.22 2.92
C GLY A 489 -14.46 -20.61 2.44
N ARG A 490 -15.37 -21.38 1.85
CA ARG A 490 -15.14 -22.74 1.30
C ARG A 490 -14.54 -22.69 -0.09
N GLU A 491 -13.88 -23.79 -0.48
CA GLU A 491 -13.28 -23.97 -1.80
C GLU A 491 -14.27 -23.67 -2.94
N ASP A 492 -13.89 -22.77 -3.85
CA ASP A 492 -14.72 -22.31 -4.96
C ASP A 492 -14.41 -23.00 -6.31
N PHE A 493 -13.25 -23.65 -6.44
CA PHE A 493 -12.78 -24.17 -7.72
C PHE A 493 -12.10 -25.54 -7.65
N GLY A 494 -12.25 -26.30 -8.74
CA GLY A 494 -11.61 -27.61 -8.92
C GLY A 494 -12.28 -28.76 -8.16
N PRO A 495 -11.55 -29.86 -7.89
CA PRO A 495 -12.12 -31.09 -7.33
C PRO A 495 -12.39 -31.03 -5.82
N LYS A 496 -11.94 -29.98 -5.11
CA LYS A 496 -12.01 -29.86 -3.65
C LYS A 496 -13.26 -29.12 -3.13
N ASN A 497 -14.27 -28.88 -3.97
CA ASN A 497 -15.53 -28.16 -3.67
C ASN A 497 -16.49 -28.93 -2.74
N LYS A 498 -15.97 -29.50 -1.64
CA LYS A 498 -16.67 -30.18 -0.54
C LYS A 498 -15.83 -29.99 0.72
N ASP A 499 -15.64 -28.74 1.12
CA ASP A 499 -14.82 -28.33 2.27
C ASP A 499 -15.71 -28.00 3.48
N PRO A 500 -16.08 -28.98 4.32
CA PRO A 500 -16.91 -28.73 5.49
C PRO A 500 -16.09 -28.11 6.63
N LYS A 501 -16.53 -26.93 7.08
CA LYS A 501 -15.72 -26.03 7.90
C LYS A 501 -15.79 -26.36 9.40
N GLY A 502 -14.82 -25.89 10.17
CA GLY A 502 -14.80 -26.08 11.62
C GLY A 502 -13.74 -27.07 12.12
N ILE A 503 -14.14 -28.04 12.93
CA ILE A 503 -13.27 -29.09 13.50
C ILE A 503 -14.04 -30.42 13.50
N ARG A 504 -13.38 -31.53 13.13
CA ARG A 504 -13.94 -32.89 13.16
C ARG A 504 -13.52 -33.71 14.39
N ARG A 505 -12.29 -33.49 14.91
CA ARG A 505 -11.76 -34.17 16.09
C ARG A 505 -10.68 -33.33 16.77
N VAL A 506 -10.57 -33.41 18.09
CA VAL A 506 -9.45 -32.86 18.86
C VAL A 506 -8.74 -33.98 19.63
N THR A 507 -7.41 -33.96 19.64
CA THR A 507 -6.59 -34.91 20.42
C THR A 507 -5.52 -34.18 21.24
N ALA A 508 -5.35 -34.56 22.50
CA ALA A 508 -4.24 -34.15 23.36
C ALA A 508 -3.25 -35.32 23.50
N ASP A 509 -2.02 -35.19 22.99
CA ASP A 509 -1.04 -36.29 22.88
C ASP A 509 -1.65 -37.60 22.31
N LYS A 510 -2.33 -37.49 21.17
CA LYS A 510 -3.10 -38.57 20.51
C LYS A 510 -4.35 -39.07 21.26
N SER A 511 -4.57 -38.72 22.54
CA SER A 511 -5.80 -39.04 23.26
C SER A 511 -6.96 -38.16 22.80
N THR A 512 -8.00 -38.75 22.21
CA THR A 512 -9.18 -38.03 21.71
C THR A 512 -10.00 -37.40 22.84
N MET A 513 -10.30 -36.11 22.70
CA MET A 513 -11.16 -35.37 23.64
C MET A 513 -12.63 -35.48 23.22
N THR A 514 -13.54 -35.74 24.17
CA THR A 514 -14.95 -36.00 23.91
C THR A 514 -15.88 -34.98 24.58
N ASP A 515 -17.20 -35.16 24.39
CA ASP A 515 -18.30 -34.47 25.08
C ASP A 515 -18.25 -32.95 24.90
N TRP A 516 -18.42 -32.56 23.63
CA TRP A 516 -18.33 -31.19 23.15
C TRP A 516 -19.68 -30.47 23.15
N VAL A 517 -19.62 -29.18 23.44
CA VAL A 517 -20.69 -28.20 23.20
C VAL A 517 -20.23 -27.29 22.07
N MET A 518 -21.05 -27.10 21.06
CA MET A 518 -20.82 -26.10 20.01
C MET A 518 -21.82 -24.96 20.21
N GLU A 519 -21.35 -23.72 20.23
CA GLU A 519 -22.16 -22.50 20.35
C GLU A 519 -21.84 -21.58 19.17
N ALA A 520 -22.84 -21.22 18.35
CA ALA A 520 -22.63 -20.31 17.21
C ALA A 520 -22.68 -18.85 17.66
N VAL A 521 -21.75 -18.03 17.19
CA VAL A 521 -21.68 -16.60 17.55
C VAL A 521 -22.80 -15.83 16.84
N PRO A 522 -23.59 -14.99 17.53
CA PRO A 522 -24.81 -14.37 17.00
C PRO A 522 -24.53 -13.15 16.10
N VAL A 523 -23.80 -13.36 15.01
CA VAL A 523 -23.49 -12.35 13.97
C VAL A 523 -23.98 -12.74 12.57
N ARG A 524 -24.64 -13.90 12.42
CA ARG A 524 -25.12 -14.42 11.14
C ARG A 524 -26.35 -13.67 10.60
N ARG A 525 -27.43 -13.59 11.39
CA ARG A 525 -28.73 -13.08 10.89
C ARG A 525 -28.90 -11.61 11.24
N SER A 526 -29.63 -10.88 10.39
CA SER A 526 -30.04 -9.49 10.66
C SER A 526 -30.86 -9.32 11.94
N SER A 527 -31.51 -10.38 12.45
CA SER A 527 -32.15 -10.40 13.77
C SER A 527 -31.12 -10.35 14.90
N ASP A 528 -30.03 -11.11 14.75
CA ASP A 528 -29.01 -11.32 15.77
C ASP A 528 -28.15 -10.05 15.88
N VAL A 529 -27.76 -9.47 14.74
CA VAL A 529 -27.06 -8.18 14.68
C VAL A 529 -27.91 -7.05 15.29
N LYS A 530 -29.23 -7.02 15.07
CA LYS A 530 -30.12 -6.02 15.69
C LYS A 530 -30.25 -6.19 17.21
N GLU A 531 -30.29 -7.42 17.72
CA GLU A 531 -30.31 -7.66 19.17
C GLU A 531 -28.95 -7.38 19.81
N LEU A 532 -27.84 -7.63 19.11
CA LEU A 532 -26.49 -7.24 19.52
C LEU A 532 -26.34 -5.71 19.56
N MET A 533 -26.86 -4.99 18.57
CA MET A 533 -26.90 -3.51 18.58
C MET A 533 -27.64 -2.99 19.82
N ARG A 534 -28.86 -3.50 20.10
CA ARG A 534 -29.60 -3.13 21.32
C ARG A 534 -28.81 -3.42 22.60
N PHE A 535 -28.17 -4.59 22.69
CA PHE A 535 -27.37 -4.98 23.86
C PHE A 535 -26.19 -4.01 24.11
N LEU A 536 -25.63 -3.44 23.05
CA LEU A 536 -24.58 -2.42 23.12
C LEU A 536 -25.16 -1.02 23.42
N GLU A 537 -26.26 -0.63 22.79
CA GLU A 537 -26.97 0.65 23.02
C GLU A 537 -27.40 0.80 24.50
N HIS A 538 -27.85 -0.28 25.15
CA HIS A 538 -28.19 -0.27 26.58
C HIS A 538 -26.96 -0.18 27.51
N ARG A 539 -25.75 -0.12 26.96
CA ARG A 539 -24.46 -0.01 27.67
C ARG A 539 -23.65 1.22 27.25
N ASP A 540 -24.19 2.11 26.41
CA ASP A 540 -23.48 3.32 25.98
C ASP A 540 -23.12 4.19 27.19
N GLY A 541 -21.82 4.38 27.44
CA GLY A 541 -21.28 5.06 28.61
C GLY A 541 -20.66 4.16 29.69
N GLU A 542 -20.90 2.84 29.69
CA GLU A 542 -20.09 1.91 30.48
C GLU A 542 -18.74 1.66 29.77
N PRO A 543 -17.58 1.96 30.38
CA PRO A 543 -16.30 1.62 29.78
C PRO A 543 -16.12 0.10 29.75
N CYS A 544 -15.49 -0.41 28.68
CA CYS A 544 -15.04 -1.80 28.60
C CYS A 544 -14.28 -2.20 29.87
N LYS A 545 -14.90 -3.02 30.73
CA LYS A 545 -14.28 -3.58 31.95
C LYS A 545 -13.26 -4.66 31.58
N GLY A 546 -12.15 -4.21 31.00
CA GLY A 546 -10.88 -4.90 31.09
C GLY A 546 -10.51 -5.13 32.56
N THR A 547 -9.59 -6.05 32.83
CA THR A 547 -9.34 -6.59 34.18
C THR A 547 -8.52 -5.67 35.09
N ASP A 548 -8.83 -4.37 35.11
CA ASP A 548 -8.17 -3.35 35.94
C ASP A 548 -8.64 -3.41 37.39
N ARG A 549 -8.14 -4.41 38.12
CA ARG A 549 -8.20 -4.45 39.58
C ARG A 549 -7.18 -3.48 40.21
N GLN A 550 -7.34 -2.16 40.00
CA GLN A 550 -6.80 -1.15 40.93
C GLN A 550 -7.31 0.29 40.69
N LYS A 551 -8.41 0.65 41.37
CA LYS A 551 -8.49 1.79 42.32
C LYS A 551 -9.93 1.98 42.83
N LYS A 552 -10.09 2.14 44.14
CA LYS A 552 -11.35 2.51 44.79
C LYS A 552 -11.05 3.28 46.09
N THR A 553 -11.08 4.61 45.99
CA THR A 553 -10.80 5.66 47.01
C THR A 553 -10.75 6.97 46.23
N GLU A 554 -11.47 8.06 46.55
CA GLU A 554 -12.70 8.30 47.32
C GLU A 554 -13.65 9.13 46.37
N GLU A 555 -14.99 9.27 46.46
CA GLU A 555 -15.94 9.64 47.54
C GLU A 555 -15.58 10.96 48.28
N GLU A 556 -16.40 12.01 48.33
CA GLU A 556 -17.71 12.32 47.74
C GLU A 556 -17.55 13.49 46.70
N GLU A 557 -18.52 14.28 46.21
CA GLU A 557 -19.96 14.48 46.48
C GLU A 557 -20.65 14.93 45.16
N ARG A 558 -21.78 15.63 45.22
CA ARG A 558 -22.66 16.03 44.12
C ARG A 558 -23.05 17.54 44.26
N PRO A 559 -24.26 18.01 43.87
CA PRO A 559 -24.40 18.58 42.53
C PRO A 559 -25.08 19.97 42.49
N ASN A 560 -25.03 20.65 41.33
CA ASN A 560 -26.14 21.42 40.74
C ASN A 560 -25.83 21.69 39.25
N ARG A 561 -26.72 21.36 38.30
CA ARG A 561 -27.93 22.11 37.85
C ARG A 561 -27.61 23.49 37.25
N GLY A 562 -28.08 23.75 36.03
CA GLY A 562 -27.99 25.08 35.40
C GLY A 562 -28.04 25.04 33.88
N ASP A 563 -29.21 25.30 33.33
CA ASP A 563 -29.54 25.27 31.91
C ASP A 563 -28.75 26.26 31.03
N SER A 564 -28.57 25.90 29.75
CA SER A 564 -28.42 26.84 28.63
C SER A 564 -29.80 27.46 28.36
N PRO A 565 -29.99 28.76 27.98
CA PRO A 565 -29.21 29.36 26.88
C PRO A 565 -29.05 30.91 26.82
N HIS A 566 -28.42 31.35 25.72
CA HIS A 566 -28.69 32.58 24.93
C HIS A 566 -28.19 34.00 25.36
N PHE A 567 -27.38 34.56 24.45
CA PHE A 567 -27.52 35.88 23.78
C PHE A 567 -26.84 37.20 24.27
N PHE A 568 -26.31 37.89 23.25
CA PHE A 568 -26.09 39.35 23.05
C PHE A 568 -24.89 40.11 23.66
N PHE A 569 -24.70 41.30 23.07
CA PHE A 569 -23.58 42.26 23.10
C PHE A 569 -23.54 43.05 24.46
N GLU A 570 -22.61 43.95 24.82
CA GLU A 570 -21.88 44.96 24.01
C GLU A 570 -20.61 45.57 24.71
N LYS A 571 -19.88 46.39 23.94
CA LYS A 571 -18.79 47.37 24.25
C LYS A 571 -18.37 47.66 25.71
N GLY A 572 -17.05 47.84 25.88
CA GLY A 572 -16.44 48.69 26.92
C GLY A 572 -15.00 49.09 26.56
N SER A 573 -14.67 50.37 26.63
CA SER A 573 -13.35 50.96 26.30
C SER A 573 -12.76 51.72 27.49
N PHE A 574 -11.43 51.82 27.61
CA PHE A 574 -10.71 53.09 27.87
C PHE A 574 -9.17 52.92 27.81
N ASP A 575 -8.45 54.04 27.84
CA ASP A 575 -7.06 54.21 27.35
C ASP A 575 -5.95 54.22 28.42
N GLU A 576 -4.74 53.95 27.92
CA GLU A 576 -3.38 54.48 28.23
C GLU A 576 -2.91 54.96 29.64
N ALA A 577 -1.58 55.13 29.73
CA ALA A 577 -0.80 55.90 30.71
C ALA A 577 -0.51 55.26 32.10
N HIS A 578 0.67 55.42 32.73
CA HIS A 578 1.88 56.17 32.34
C HIS A 578 3.17 55.77 33.13
N PHE A 579 4.35 56.07 32.52
CA PHE A 579 5.66 56.40 33.12
C PHE A 579 6.63 55.37 33.77
N VAL A 580 7.93 55.69 33.59
CA VAL A 580 9.14 55.03 34.16
C VAL A 580 10.24 56.07 34.42
N PRO A 581 10.91 56.05 35.59
CA PRO A 581 12.32 56.47 35.74
C PRO A 581 13.20 55.34 36.34
N ARG A 582 14.40 54.99 35.85
CA ARG A 582 15.68 55.75 35.71
C ARG A 582 16.36 56.05 37.07
N LEU A 583 17.69 55.97 37.28
CA LEU A 583 18.87 55.63 36.44
C LEU A 583 20.17 55.51 37.29
N LYS A 584 21.33 55.26 36.62
CA LYS A 584 22.76 55.58 36.94
C LYS A 584 23.66 54.38 37.32
N THR A 585 24.98 54.30 37.03
CA THR A 585 25.98 54.93 36.09
C THR A 585 27.25 54.04 36.13
N GLY A 586 28.28 54.06 35.25
CA GLY A 586 28.72 54.84 34.06
C GLY A 586 29.88 54.04 33.38
N ILE A 587 30.75 54.50 32.46
CA ILE A 587 31.18 55.78 31.85
C ILE A 587 31.79 55.37 30.45
N LYS A 588 31.42 55.91 29.26
CA LYS A 588 31.91 57.11 28.51
C LYS A 588 33.46 57.18 28.34
N TYR A 589 34.09 57.70 27.28
CA TYR A 589 33.84 58.91 26.45
C TYR A 589 34.20 58.69 24.94
N LYS A 590 33.35 59.09 23.97
CA LYS A 590 33.38 60.32 23.08
C LYS A 590 34.57 60.40 22.08
N HIS A 591 34.33 60.42 20.74
CA HIS A 591 33.91 61.55 19.84
C HIS A 591 35.03 62.60 19.59
N SER A 592 35.21 63.20 18.40
CA SER A 592 34.26 63.52 17.29
C SER A 592 34.84 63.42 15.86
N ARG A 593 34.05 63.78 14.82
CA ARG A 593 34.34 63.65 13.36
C ARG A 593 35.00 64.89 12.72
N PRO A 594 35.71 64.72 11.58
CA PRO A 594 35.84 65.73 10.51
C PRO A 594 35.33 65.24 9.12
N THR A 595 35.64 65.97 8.04
CA THR A 595 34.93 65.98 6.72
C THR A 595 35.80 65.61 5.49
N ASN A 596 35.17 65.58 4.30
CA ASN A 596 35.74 65.40 2.94
C ASN A 596 37.06 66.15 2.66
N ILE A 597 37.88 65.60 1.75
CA ILE A 597 38.77 66.33 0.82
C ILE A 597 39.06 65.48 -0.43
N VAL A 598 39.52 66.10 -1.52
CA VAL A 598 39.59 65.54 -2.89
C VAL A 598 41.04 65.34 -3.37
N GLY A 599 41.31 64.28 -4.14
CA GLY A 599 42.55 64.10 -4.91
C GLY A 599 42.34 63.25 -6.17
N LYS A 600 42.81 63.71 -7.32
CA LYS A 600 42.72 63.02 -8.63
C LYS A 600 44.11 62.53 -9.07
N LEU A 601 44.18 61.51 -9.93
CA LEU A 601 44.90 61.59 -11.21
C LEU A 601 44.56 60.45 -12.20
N HIS A 602 44.88 60.72 -13.46
CA HIS A 602 44.65 60.03 -14.75
C HIS A 602 45.12 58.54 -14.88
N ARG A 603 44.76 57.74 -15.92
CA ARG A 603 44.06 58.00 -17.21
C ARG A 603 43.45 56.71 -17.83
N ASN A 604 42.41 56.89 -18.65
CA ASN A 604 41.91 56.10 -19.80
C ASN A 604 42.11 54.56 -19.88
N ALA A 605 41.00 53.83 -19.77
CA ALA A 605 40.47 52.99 -20.85
C ALA A 605 38.93 52.94 -20.73
N SER A 606 38.18 52.97 -21.85
CA SER A 606 36.74 53.26 -21.83
C SER A 606 35.89 52.23 -22.59
N HIS A 607 35.05 51.49 -21.86
CA HIS A 607 33.98 50.65 -22.41
C HIS A 607 32.63 50.94 -21.70
N PRO A 608 31.48 50.61 -22.32
CA PRO A 608 30.22 51.32 -22.04
C PRO A 608 29.58 51.01 -20.67
N LYS A 609 28.88 52.00 -20.11
CA LYS A 609 27.95 51.80 -18.98
C LYS A 609 26.69 51.06 -19.47
N VAL A 610 26.66 49.74 -19.29
CA VAL A 610 25.40 48.99 -19.23
C VAL A 610 24.73 49.31 -17.89
N SER A 611 23.44 49.62 -17.89
CA SER A 611 22.71 49.82 -16.63
C SER A 611 22.62 48.51 -15.86
N ALA A 612 22.96 48.51 -14.57
CA ALA A 612 22.96 47.29 -13.75
C ALA A 612 21.52 46.79 -13.53
N GLN A 613 21.10 45.85 -14.39
CA GLN A 613 19.76 45.26 -14.33
C GLN A 613 19.61 44.47 -13.01
N LYS A 614 18.59 44.83 -12.22
CA LYS A 614 18.34 44.20 -10.91
C LYS A 614 17.98 42.73 -11.13
N ARG A 615 18.71 41.82 -10.48
CA ARG A 615 18.47 40.38 -10.57
C ARG A 615 17.07 40.02 -10.07
N SER A 616 16.34 39.23 -10.85
CA SER A 616 14.97 38.83 -10.55
C SER A 616 14.63 37.50 -11.21
N LEU A 617 13.93 36.61 -10.51
CA LEU A 617 13.27 35.46 -11.13
C LEU A 617 11.86 35.36 -10.55
N VAL A 618 10.86 35.48 -11.42
CA VAL A 618 9.43 35.56 -11.06
C VAL A 618 8.59 34.69 -12.00
N VAL A 619 7.31 34.50 -11.67
CA VAL A 619 6.31 33.92 -12.58
C VAL A 619 5.62 35.04 -13.35
N ASP A 620 5.59 34.96 -14.67
CA ASP A 620 4.61 35.70 -15.47
C ASP A 620 3.33 34.85 -15.61
N HIS A 621 2.26 35.30 -14.95
CA HIS A 621 0.94 34.68 -15.03
C HIS A 621 0.21 34.96 -16.35
N THR A 622 0.73 35.84 -17.21
CA THR A 622 0.14 36.17 -18.51
C THR A 622 0.56 35.15 -19.57
N GLY A 623 1.87 34.91 -19.70
CA GLY A 623 2.45 33.88 -20.56
C GLY A 623 2.58 32.49 -19.92
N ALA A 624 2.18 32.34 -18.65
CA ALA A 624 2.32 31.11 -17.85
C ALA A 624 3.75 30.54 -17.89
N THR A 625 4.74 31.41 -17.63
CA THR A 625 6.17 31.11 -17.78
C THR A 625 6.97 31.67 -16.60
N PHE A 626 8.21 31.22 -16.40
CA PHE A 626 9.15 31.95 -15.54
C PHE A 626 9.81 33.06 -16.34
N VAL A 627 10.13 34.17 -15.68
CA VAL A 627 10.90 35.28 -16.24
C VAL A 627 12.11 35.52 -15.34
N LYS A 628 13.30 35.29 -15.88
CA LYS A 628 14.59 35.51 -15.22
C LYS A 628 15.29 36.69 -15.87
N ASP A 629 15.59 37.73 -15.09
CA ASP A 629 16.24 38.97 -15.51
C ASP A 629 15.59 39.59 -16.77
N GLY A 630 14.26 39.57 -16.82
CA GLY A 630 13.47 40.08 -17.96
C GLY A 630 13.39 39.16 -19.19
N GLN A 631 13.98 37.96 -19.15
CA GLN A 631 13.94 36.98 -20.24
C GLN A 631 13.11 35.75 -19.85
N PRO A 632 12.36 35.13 -20.79
CA PRO A 632 11.69 33.86 -20.54
C PRO A 632 12.67 32.77 -20.07
N PHE A 633 12.26 32.00 -19.06
CA PHE A 633 13.11 31.03 -18.40
C PHE A 633 12.39 29.71 -18.14
N ARG A 634 13.17 28.63 -18.07
CA ARG A 634 12.75 27.27 -17.81
C ARG A 634 13.87 26.56 -17.08
N PHE A 635 13.57 25.88 -15.97
CA PHE A 635 14.57 25.08 -15.28
C PHE A 635 14.46 23.59 -15.62
N VAL A 636 15.61 22.94 -15.69
CA VAL A 636 15.72 21.49 -15.54
C VAL A 636 16.76 21.25 -14.47
N ALA A 637 16.37 20.58 -13.39
CA ALA A 637 17.16 20.39 -12.19
C ALA A 637 17.42 18.91 -11.91
N GLY A 638 18.47 18.63 -11.15
CA GLY A 638 18.66 17.36 -10.47
C GLY A 638 18.42 17.50 -8.97
N GLU A 639 17.69 16.57 -8.35
CA GLU A 639 17.67 16.48 -6.89
C GLU A 639 19.00 15.89 -6.40
N MET A 640 19.59 16.52 -5.39
CA MET A 640 20.78 16.05 -4.69
C MET A 640 20.73 16.46 -3.21
N HIS A 641 20.71 15.49 -2.30
CA HIS A 641 20.70 15.75 -0.86
C HIS A 641 22.13 15.86 -0.30
N TYR A 642 22.53 17.05 0.12
CA TYR A 642 23.87 17.29 0.70
C TYR A 642 24.13 16.43 1.96
N PHE A 643 23.09 16.13 2.74
CA PHE A 643 23.13 15.24 3.91
C PHE A 643 23.22 13.72 3.57
N ARG A 644 23.29 13.36 2.27
CA ARG A 644 23.57 12.01 1.76
C ARG A 644 24.92 11.88 1.05
N VAL A 645 25.66 12.98 0.88
CA VAL A 645 26.93 13.03 0.11
C VAL A 645 28.03 13.67 0.96
N PRO A 646 29.21 13.07 1.11
CA PRO A 646 30.32 13.67 1.85
C PRO A 646 30.69 15.06 1.28
N ARG A 647 30.92 16.04 2.16
CA ARG A 647 31.17 17.46 1.77
C ARG A 647 32.23 17.63 0.68
N ALA A 648 33.33 16.88 0.78
CA ALA A 648 34.42 16.92 -0.19
C ALA A 648 34.00 16.52 -1.63
N TYR A 649 32.89 15.79 -1.80
CA TYR A 649 32.37 15.37 -3.09
C TYR A 649 31.22 16.26 -3.61
N TRP A 650 30.71 17.22 -2.85
CA TRP A 650 29.64 18.12 -3.33
C TRP A 650 30.02 18.80 -4.65
N LYS A 651 31.27 19.28 -4.76
CA LYS A 651 31.82 19.88 -5.98
C LYS A 651 31.76 18.96 -7.21
N ASP A 652 32.14 17.69 -7.06
CA ASP A 652 32.08 16.70 -8.13
C ASP A 652 30.63 16.39 -8.52
N ARG A 653 29.75 16.15 -7.54
CA ARG A 653 28.34 15.81 -7.80
C ARG A 653 27.59 16.97 -8.44
N LEU A 654 27.82 18.21 -7.99
CA LEU A 654 27.24 19.43 -8.57
C LEU A 654 27.82 19.74 -9.96
N TYR A 655 29.10 19.46 -10.21
CA TYR A 655 29.67 19.53 -11.56
C TYR A 655 29.06 18.47 -12.49
N LYS A 656 28.69 17.29 -11.97
CA LYS A 656 27.90 16.27 -12.71
C LYS A 656 26.47 16.75 -13.02
N VAL A 657 25.77 17.43 -12.11
CA VAL A 657 24.49 18.10 -12.43
C VAL A 657 24.67 19.08 -13.60
N LYS A 658 25.63 20.00 -13.47
CA LYS A 658 25.95 21.01 -14.50
C LYS A 658 26.26 20.39 -15.87
N MET A 659 27.16 19.40 -15.91
CA MET A 659 27.62 18.81 -17.17
C MET A 659 26.61 17.84 -17.81
N ALA A 660 25.53 17.49 -17.11
CA ALA A 660 24.32 16.90 -17.67
C ALA A 660 23.40 17.92 -18.38
N GLY A 661 23.80 19.19 -18.51
CA GLY A 661 22.98 20.23 -19.16
C GLY A 661 21.87 20.79 -18.26
N LEU A 662 21.78 20.34 -17.01
CA LEU A 662 20.86 20.86 -16.01
C LEU A 662 21.31 22.26 -15.58
N ASN A 663 20.37 23.18 -15.41
CA ASN A 663 20.64 24.58 -15.07
C ASN A 663 20.28 24.93 -13.62
N ALA A 664 19.74 23.97 -12.87
CA ALA A 664 19.40 24.10 -11.46
C ALA A 664 19.72 22.83 -10.66
N VAL A 665 19.69 22.96 -9.34
CA VAL A 665 19.72 21.88 -8.35
C VAL A 665 18.49 22.06 -7.46
N SER A 666 17.90 20.96 -7.02
CA SER A 666 16.87 20.96 -5.98
C SER A 666 17.33 20.09 -4.80
N PHE A 667 16.94 20.48 -3.58
CA PHE A 667 17.36 19.77 -2.36
C PHE A 667 16.42 20.00 -1.17
N TYR A 668 16.13 18.92 -0.43
CA TYR A 668 15.59 19.00 0.94
C TYR A 668 16.58 19.55 1.97
N ILE A 669 16.05 20.09 3.07
CA ILE A 669 16.82 20.51 4.25
C ILE A 669 16.36 19.70 5.48
N GLU A 670 17.26 18.90 6.07
CA GLU A 670 16.92 17.95 7.14
C GLU A 670 16.91 18.62 8.52
N TRP A 671 15.73 18.96 9.04
CA TRP A 671 15.58 19.56 10.37
C TRP A 671 16.21 18.68 11.48
N SER A 672 15.98 17.36 11.48
CA SER A 672 16.56 16.43 12.48
C SER A 672 18.08 16.21 12.36
N GLY A 673 18.72 16.72 11.31
CA GLY A 673 20.18 16.79 11.16
C GLY A 673 20.78 18.11 11.64
N HIS A 674 20.01 19.19 11.49
CA HIS A 674 20.37 20.56 11.89
C HIS A 674 19.98 20.94 13.32
N GLU A 675 18.95 20.34 13.91
CA GLU A 675 18.53 20.55 15.31
C GLU A 675 18.38 19.19 16.02
N PRO A 676 19.48 18.41 16.17
CA PRO A 676 19.46 17.07 16.77
C PRO A 676 19.01 17.06 18.24
N GLU A 677 19.13 18.17 18.95
CA GLU A 677 18.53 18.46 20.27
C GLU A 677 17.92 19.87 20.20
N PRO A 678 16.87 20.22 20.99
CA PRO A 678 16.19 21.49 20.82
C PRO A 678 17.13 22.66 21.06
N GLN A 679 17.16 23.61 20.12
CA GLN A 679 18.03 24.78 20.07
C GLN A 679 19.55 24.47 20.01
N VAL A 680 19.93 23.21 19.84
CA VAL A 680 21.34 22.79 19.62
C VAL A 680 21.55 22.62 18.12
N TYR A 681 22.02 23.68 17.47
CA TYR A 681 22.13 23.72 16.00
C TYR A 681 23.45 23.16 15.47
N ASN A 682 23.36 22.37 14.40
CA ASN A 682 24.48 21.83 13.65
C ASN A 682 24.46 22.37 12.21
N PHE A 683 25.53 23.07 11.83
CA PHE A 683 25.77 23.54 10.47
C PHE A 683 27.21 23.25 10.01
N GLU A 684 27.78 22.13 10.46
CA GLU A 684 29.16 21.72 10.21
C GLU A 684 29.25 20.43 9.37
N GLY A 685 30.43 20.18 8.77
CA GLY A 685 30.68 18.96 8.00
C GLY A 685 29.67 18.76 6.86
N MET A 686 28.98 17.62 6.86
CA MET A 686 27.89 17.31 5.91
C MET A 686 26.60 18.13 6.13
N TYR A 687 26.52 18.98 7.14
CA TYR A 687 25.39 19.89 7.40
C TYR A 687 25.76 21.37 7.21
N ASP A 688 26.91 21.69 6.61
CA ASP A 688 27.24 23.07 6.22
C ASP A 688 26.43 23.51 4.98
N LEU A 689 25.17 23.84 5.23
CA LEU A 689 24.20 24.32 4.26
C LEU A 689 24.69 25.57 3.52
N ASN A 690 25.40 26.47 4.21
CA ASN A 690 25.96 27.68 3.59
C ASN A 690 27.03 27.34 2.55
N ALA A 691 27.98 26.45 2.88
CA ALA A 691 28.99 26.01 1.94
C ALA A 691 28.41 25.19 0.77
N PHE A 692 27.36 24.40 1.00
CA PHE A 692 26.66 23.71 -0.08
C PHE A 692 26.03 24.70 -1.07
N ILE A 693 25.31 25.72 -0.57
CA ILE A 693 24.69 26.74 -1.41
C ILE A 693 25.74 27.59 -2.16
N GLU A 694 26.86 27.94 -1.52
CA GLU A 694 27.97 28.63 -2.18
C GLU A 694 28.69 27.75 -3.21
N GLU A 695 28.73 26.41 -3.08
CA GLU A 695 29.24 25.52 -4.14
C GLU A 695 28.27 25.45 -5.33
N ILE A 696 26.96 25.36 -5.13
CA ILE A 696 25.95 25.45 -6.21
C ILE A 696 26.15 26.74 -7.03
N LYS A 697 26.32 27.86 -6.32
CA LYS A 697 26.59 29.18 -6.87
C LYS A 697 27.94 29.27 -7.61
N GLN A 698 29.00 28.65 -7.08
CA GLN A 698 30.30 28.55 -7.76
C GLN A 698 30.25 27.70 -9.04
N GLN A 699 29.40 26.65 -9.07
CA GLN A 699 29.13 25.91 -10.29
C GLN A 699 28.31 26.72 -11.31
N GLY A 700 27.68 27.83 -10.90
CA GLY A 700 26.84 28.67 -11.75
C GLY A 700 25.43 28.09 -11.94
N LEU A 701 25.00 27.20 -11.05
CA LEU A 701 23.67 26.60 -11.03
C LEU A 701 22.70 27.47 -10.22
N LEU A 702 21.41 27.37 -10.53
CA LEU A 702 20.33 27.87 -9.66
C LEU A 702 19.97 26.83 -8.59
N ALA A 703 19.29 27.27 -7.52
CA ALA A 703 18.85 26.41 -6.43
C ALA A 703 17.34 26.53 -6.17
N LEU A 704 16.67 25.40 -6.00
CA LEU A 704 15.34 25.28 -5.41
C LEU A 704 15.51 24.61 -4.03
N ALA A 705 15.16 25.32 -2.97
CA ALA A 705 15.33 24.81 -1.61
C ALA A 705 14.00 24.26 -1.07
N ARG A 706 14.04 23.09 -0.44
CA ARG A 706 12.86 22.41 0.11
C ARG A 706 12.98 22.30 1.64
N PRO A 707 12.68 23.38 2.40
CA PRO A 707 12.93 23.51 3.84
C PRO A 707 12.00 22.70 4.76
N GLY A 708 10.97 22.06 4.21
CA GLY A 708 10.00 21.26 4.97
C GLY A 708 8.89 22.09 5.63
N PRO A 709 8.60 21.93 6.94
CA PRO A 709 9.48 21.37 7.98
C PRO A 709 9.55 19.83 8.00
N TYR A 710 8.51 19.17 7.50
CA TYR A 710 8.56 17.76 7.09
C TYR A 710 9.02 17.70 5.63
N ILE A 711 9.92 16.77 5.32
CA ILE A 711 10.49 16.61 3.97
C ILE A 711 10.17 15.26 3.32
N CYS A 712 9.63 14.28 4.05
CA CYS A 712 9.67 12.86 3.63
C CYS A 712 11.12 12.45 3.29
N GLY A 713 11.46 12.47 1.99
CA GLY A 713 12.82 12.36 1.48
C GLY A 713 13.51 11.04 1.82
N GLU A 714 12.73 10.01 2.16
CA GLU A 714 13.18 8.72 2.67
C GLU A 714 14.19 8.88 3.82
N ARG A 715 13.85 9.74 4.80
CA ARG A 715 14.69 10.08 5.95
C ARG A 715 13.96 9.79 7.26
N ASP A 716 14.69 9.33 8.28
CA ASP A 716 14.13 9.05 9.62
C ASP A 716 13.20 10.20 10.11
N ASN A 717 11.94 9.86 10.37
CA ASN A 717 10.83 10.71 10.82
C ASN A 717 10.39 11.76 9.78
N GLY A 718 10.57 11.47 8.49
CA GLY A 718 10.37 12.44 7.41
C GLY A 718 11.26 13.68 7.57
N GLY A 719 12.41 13.54 8.23
CA GLY A 719 13.32 14.62 8.61
C GLY A 719 12.93 15.42 9.86
N LEU A 720 11.81 15.14 10.53
CA LEU A 720 11.39 15.85 11.74
C LEU A 720 12.25 15.47 12.98
N PRO A 721 12.67 16.43 13.84
CA PRO A 721 13.52 16.12 15.00
C PRO A 721 12.86 15.22 16.03
N TYR A 722 13.72 14.54 16.79
CA TYR A 722 13.27 13.50 17.71
C TYR A 722 12.53 14.05 18.94
N TRP A 723 13.01 15.19 19.43
CA TRP A 723 12.62 15.70 20.73
C TRP A 723 11.17 16.18 20.76
N LEU A 724 10.53 16.33 19.60
CA LEU A 724 9.11 16.63 19.46
C LEU A 724 8.22 15.62 20.24
N LEU A 725 8.45 14.30 20.15
CA LEU A 725 7.69 13.32 20.95
C LEU A 725 8.21 13.14 22.38
N ARG A 726 9.49 13.47 22.65
CA ARG A 726 10.02 13.52 24.02
C ARG A 726 9.29 14.60 24.82
N ASP A 727 9.10 15.76 24.20
CA ASP A 727 8.57 16.98 24.81
C ASP A 727 7.03 17.01 24.78
N ASN A 728 6.39 16.45 23.74
CA ASN A 728 4.96 16.15 23.70
C ASN A 728 4.67 14.84 22.92
N PRO A 729 4.47 13.69 23.58
CA PRO A 729 4.20 12.42 22.90
C PRO A 729 2.82 12.36 22.21
N ASN A 730 1.94 13.34 22.46
CA ASN A 730 0.63 13.47 21.83
C ASN A 730 0.62 14.55 20.72
N MET A 731 1.79 15.03 20.27
CA MET A 731 1.90 16.11 19.29
C MET A 731 1.36 15.70 17.91
N VAL A 732 0.43 16.49 17.37
CA VAL A 732 -0.14 16.25 16.05
C VAL A 732 0.74 16.92 14.98
N TYR A 733 1.76 16.21 14.48
CA TYR A 733 2.63 16.74 13.42
C TYR A 733 1.86 17.17 12.16
N ARG A 734 2.45 18.09 11.39
CA ARG A 734 1.93 18.58 10.11
C ARG A 734 0.48 19.11 10.27
N SER A 735 0.30 20.00 11.25
CA SER A 735 -0.98 20.63 11.60
C SER A 735 -0.79 21.98 12.30
N SER A 736 -1.88 22.71 12.51
CA SER A 736 -1.94 23.99 13.26
C SER A 736 -1.92 23.83 14.79
N GLU A 737 -1.66 22.62 15.31
CA GLU A 737 -1.45 22.38 16.73
C GLU A 737 -0.31 23.28 17.26
N LYS A 738 -0.53 23.89 18.44
CA LYS A 738 0.31 24.97 18.98
C LYS A 738 1.72 24.51 19.38
N SER A 739 1.89 23.30 19.90
CA SER A 739 3.21 22.79 20.28
C SER A 739 4.06 22.42 19.05
N TYR A 740 3.44 21.89 17.99
CA TYR A 740 4.09 21.67 16.69
C TYR A 740 4.46 22.98 15.99
N THR A 741 3.49 23.88 15.79
CA THR A 741 3.73 25.19 15.13
C THR A 741 4.77 26.01 15.87
N ALA A 742 4.70 26.12 17.20
CA ALA A 742 5.73 26.84 17.98
C ALA A 742 7.12 26.18 17.91
N ALA A 743 7.23 24.88 17.61
CA ALA A 743 8.52 24.23 17.34
C ALA A 743 9.04 24.53 15.93
N VAL A 744 8.17 24.49 14.92
CA VAL A 744 8.48 24.90 13.54
C VAL A 744 8.91 26.36 13.49
N ASP A 745 8.27 27.26 14.24
CA ASP A 745 8.59 28.70 14.26
C ASP A 745 9.99 28.98 14.80
N ARG A 746 10.45 28.22 15.80
CA ARG A 746 11.84 28.31 16.30
C ARG A 746 12.84 27.83 15.25
N TRP A 747 12.52 26.73 14.56
CA TRP A 747 13.36 26.20 13.49
C TRP A 747 13.44 27.15 12.29
N PHE A 748 12.29 27.62 11.80
CA PHE A 748 12.21 28.52 10.66
C PHE A 748 12.77 29.92 10.98
N GLY A 749 12.57 30.42 12.21
CA GLY A 749 13.24 31.62 12.71
C GLY A 749 14.77 31.50 12.81
N LYS A 750 15.32 30.27 12.77
CA LYS A 750 16.76 30.01 12.64
C LYS A 750 17.19 29.77 11.18
N LEU A 751 16.45 28.95 10.43
CA LEU A 751 16.77 28.52 9.08
C LEU A 751 16.58 29.62 8.03
N LEU A 752 15.41 30.26 8.00
CA LEU A 752 15.03 31.14 6.91
C LEU A 752 15.91 32.41 6.83
N PRO A 753 16.34 33.04 7.94
CA PRO A 753 17.35 34.10 7.90
C PRO A 753 18.72 33.66 7.33
N MET A 754 19.04 32.37 7.33
CA MET A 754 20.25 31.86 6.67
C MET A 754 20.07 31.66 5.15
N LEU A 755 18.83 31.49 4.68
CA LEU A 755 18.52 31.40 3.25
C LEU A 755 18.33 32.76 2.57
N GLU A 756 17.96 33.81 3.31
CA GLU A 756 17.69 35.16 2.77
C GLU A 756 18.88 35.74 1.95
N PRO A 757 20.14 35.73 2.43
CA PRO A 757 21.27 36.24 1.65
C PRO A 757 21.53 35.46 0.35
N HIS A 758 21.10 34.21 0.31
CA HIS A 758 21.28 33.30 -0.82
C HIS A 758 20.18 33.40 -1.88
N LEU A 759 19.15 34.23 -1.66
CA LEU A 759 18.09 34.43 -2.64
C LEU A 759 18.62 35.06 -3.94
N TYR A 760 18.00 34.71 -5.05
CA TYR A 760 18.46 35.08 -6.40
C TYR A 760 18.51 36.60 -6.62
N ARG A 761 17.58 37.34 -5.99
CA ARG A 761 17.53 38.80 -5.98
C ARG A 761 18.65 39.47 -5.17
N ASN A 762 19.22 38.76 -4.20
CA ASN A 762 20.23 39.25 -3.26
C ASN A 762 21.66 38.88 -3.68
N GLY A 763 21.81 37.85 -4.50
CA GLY A 763 23.09 37.50 -5.15
C GLY A 763 23.40 36.01 -5.19
N GLY A 764 22.79 35.19 -4.32
CA GLY A 764 22.96 33.74 -4.29
C GLY A 764 22.19 32.99 -5.38
N PRO A 765 22.08 31.65 -5.30
CA PRO A 765 21.46 30.83 -6.33
C PRO A 765 19.96 30.54 -6.10
N ILE A 766 19.42 30.75 -4.89
CA ILE A 766 18.07 30.27 -4.52
C ILE A 766 16.99 31.11 -5.20
N PHE A 767 16.31 30.54 -6.18
CA PHE A 767 15.25 31.23 -6.94
C PHE A 767 13.84 30.87 -6.47
N ALA A 768 13.68 29.74 -5.78
CA ALA A 768 12.38 29.25 -5.34
C ALA A 768 12.47 28.40 -4.07
N VAL A 769 11.35 28.29 -3.36
CA VAL A 769 11.21 27.54 -2.10
C VAL A 769 9.92 26.71 -2.12
N GLN A 770 9.98 25.46 -1.66
CA GLN A 770 8.80 24.62 -1.45
C GLN A 770 8.21 24.80 -0.04
N VAL A 771 6.88 24.86 0.06
CA VAL A 771 6.12 24.90 1.32
C VAL A 771 5.62 23.49 1.64
N GLU A 772 6.04 22.92 2.77
CA GLU A 772 5.70 21.53 3.16
C GLU A 772 6.16 20.49 2.10
N ASN A 773 5.68 19.25 2.15
CA ASN A 773 5.90 18.24 1.11
C ASN A 773 4.80 17.16 1.10
N GLU A 774 4.05 17.04 -0.01
CA GLU A 774 2.93 16.10 -0.16
C GLU A 774 1.94 16.16 1.02
N TYR A 775 1.37 17.36 1.21
CA TYR A 775 0.42 17.59 2.31
C TYR A 775 -0.99 17.09 1.97
N GLY A 776 -1.36 17.10 0.69
CA GLY A 776 -2.58 16.52 0.18
C GLY A 776 -2.64 15.01 0.35
N HIS A 777 -1.52 14.32 0.09
CA HIS A 777 -1.37 12.88 0.33
C HIS A 777 -1.63 12.48 1.79
N LEU A 778 -1.26 13.33 2.76
CA LEU A 778 -1.50 13.08 4.19
C LEU A 778 -2.99 13.06 4.57
N GLY A 779 -3.88 13.66 3.76
CA GLY A 779 -5.33 13.64 3.96
C GLY A 779 -5.85 14.43 5.18
N LYS A 780 -4.99 15.13 5.92
CA LYS A 780 -5.40 15.98 7.07
C LYS A 780 -6.08 17.27 6.63
N CYS A 781 -5.67 17.86 5.51
CA CYS A 781 -6.28 19.05 4.91
C CYS A 781 -6.37 20.27 5.87
N ASP A 782 -5.43 20.42 6.82
CA ASP A 782 -5.37 21.60 7.68
C ASP A 782 -4.76 22.80 6.93
N HIS A 783 -5.62 23.54 6.23
CA HIS A 783 -5.26 24.77 5.53
C HIS A 783 -4.62 25.82 6.45
N SER A 784 -4.95 25.82 7.75
CA SER A 784 -4.35 26.74 8.73
C SER A 784 -2.87 26.43 8.94
N HIS A 785 -2.48 25.15 8.83
CA HIS A 785 -1.07 24.76 8.85
C HIS A 785 -0.31 25.28 7.62
N MET A 786 -0.82 25.02 6.41
CA MET A 786 -0.18 25.46 5.18
C MET A 786 -0.08 27.00 5.08
N GLU A 787 -1.14 27.69 5.49
CA GLU A 787 -1.18 29.16 5.59
C GLU A 787 -0.19 29.69 6.62
N HIS A 788 -0.06 29.05 7.79
CA HIS A 788 0.95 29.40 8.80
C HIS A 788 2.37 29.26 8.24
N LEU A 789 2.69 28.12 7.61
CA LEU A 789 4.00 27.89 6.99
C LEU A 789 4.34 28.96 5.94
N LEU A 790 3.41 29.26 5.02
CA LEU A 790 3.62 30.27 4.00
C LEU A 790 3.81 31.68 4.60
N ASN A 791 3.04 32.06 5.63
CA ASN A 791 3.21 33.35 6.30
C ASN A 791 4.57 33.47 6.99
N VAL A 792 5.04 32.43 7.66
CA VAL A 792 6.40 32.41 8.26
C VAL A 792 7.47 32.51 7.17
N MET A 793 7.36 31.73 6.09
CA MET A 793 8.29 31.80 4.96
C MET A 793 8.32 33.20 4.30
N GLU A 794 7.16 33.78 4.00
CA GLU A 794 7.06 35.13 3.44
C GLU A 794 7.60 36.22 4.39
N SER A 795 7.48 36.05 5.70
CA SER A 795 7.97 37.03 6.68
C SER A 795 9.51 37.15 6.70
N HIS A 796 10.21 36.06 6.40
CA HIS A 796 11.67 36.00 6.36
C HIS A 796 12.26 36.15 4.95
N LEU A 797 11.62 35.57 3.94
CA LEU A 797 12.14 35.52 2.57
C LEU A 797 11.44 36.50 1.61
N GLY A 798 10.34 37.13 2.02
CA GLY A 798 9.57 38.10 1.23
C GLY A 798 8.59 37.45 0.24
N LYS A 799 7.53 38.19 -0.11
CA LYS A 799 6.44 37.71 -0.97
C LYS A 799 6.81 37.62 -2.46
N ASP A 800 7.87 38.30 -2.90
CA ASP A 800 8.33 38.32 -4.30
C ASP A 800 9.10 37.05 -4.73
N LEU A 801 9.26 36.07 -3.82
CA LEU A 801 9.93 34.80 -4.10
C LEU A 801 8.96 33.81 -4.76
N VAL A 802 9.47 32.94 -5.65
CA VAL A 802 8.67 31.86 -6.21
C VAL A 802 8.47 30.77 -5.14
N TYR A 803 7.25 30.62 -4.65
CA TYR A 803 6.86 29.53 -3.76
C TYR A 803 6.15 28.41 -4.52
N PHE A 804 6.41 27.16 -4.11
CA PHE A 804 5.76 25.96 -4.63
C PHE A 804 5.03 25.19 -3.53
N ARG A 805 3.92 24.54 -3.91
CA ARG A 805 3.39 23.34 -3.24
C ARG A 805 3.45 22.15 -4.21
N THR A 806 3.71 20.94 -3.69
CA THR A 806 3.83 19.72 -4.51
C THR A 806 3.10 18.55 -3.86
N ASP A 807 2.44 17.77 -4.70
CA ASP A 807 1.67 16.57 -4.38
C ASP A 807 1.57 15.71 -5.66
N PHE A 808 1.12 14.45 -5.56
CA PHE A 808 0.71 13.71 -6.76
C PHE A 808 -0.49 14.41 -7.45
N PRO A 809 -0.62 14.35 -8.79
CA PRO A 809 -1.58 15.14 -9.57
C PRO A 809 -3.03 14.64 -9.49
N TYR A 810 -3.57 14.56 -8.27
CA TYR A 810 -4.96 14.26 -7.95
C TYR A 810 -5.66 15.51 -7.42
N ALA A 811 -6.87 15.79 -7.91
CA ALA A 811 -7.63 16.97 -7.51
C ALA A 811 -8.00 17.00 -6.02
N SER A 812 -8.07 15.83 -5.36
CA SER A 812 -8.24 15.69 -3.91
C SER A 812 -7.02 16.17 -3.13
N PHE A 813 -5.81 15.77 -3.53
CA PHE A 813 -4.57 16.17 -2.86
C PHE A 813 -4.35 17.67 -3.02
N TYR A 814 -4.42 18.18 -4.25
CA TYR A 814 -4.29 19.62 -4.54
C TYR A 814 -5.38 20.52 -3.94
N ALA A 815 -6.47 19.93 -3.44
CA ALA A 815 -7.50 20.63 -2.68
C ALA A 815 -7.20 20.70 -1.17
N CYS A 816 -6.29 19.87 -0.65
CA CYS A 816 -5.98 19.71 0.77
C CYS A 816 -4.66 20.40 1.21
N ASP A 817 -3.66 20.46 0.33
CA ASP A 817 -2.46 21.31 0.49
C ASP A 817 -2.70 22.78 0.09
N LYS A 818 -3.91 23.11 -0.38
CA LYS A 818 -4.25 24.41 -0.96
C LYS A 818 -3.93 25.57 0.00
N VAL A 819 -3.03 26.45 -0.44
CA VAL A 819 -2.65 27.69 0.24
C VAL A 819 -2.37 28.81 -0.79
N ARG A 820 -3.00 29.98 -0.58
CA ARG A 820 -2.97 31.21 -1.39
C ARG A 820 -2.63 31.05 -2.89
N ASP A 821 -1.79 31.95 -3.43
CA ASP A 821 -1.51 32.13 -4.86
C ASP A 821 -0.11 31.63 -5.24
N ILE A 822 0.33 30.52 -4.65
CA ILE A 822 1.64 29.91 -4.94
C ILE A 822 1.51 28.86 -6.06
N VAL A 823 2.63 28.52 -6.71
CA VAL A 823 2.62 27.64 -7.88
C VAL A 823 2.37 26.20 -7.47
N VAL A 824 1.44 25.52 -8.16
CA VAL A 824 1.20 24.08 -7.97
C VAL A 824 2.11 23.29 -8.90
N ALA A 825 3.04 22.57 -8.30
CA ALA A 825 3.85 21.54 -8.94
C ALA A 825 3.23 20.15 -8.72
N GLY A 826 3.69 19.18 -9.50
CA GLY A 826 3.26 17.79 -9.38
C GLY A 826 4.40 16.79 -9.27
N ASN A 827 4.13 15.69 -8.57
CA ASN A 827 5.02 14.53 -8.47
C ASN A 827 4.55 13.46 -9.48
N LEU A 828 5.37 13.19 -10.51
CA LEU A 828 4.98 12.42 -11.70
C LEU A 828 5.94 11.24 -11.95
N PRO A 829 5.53 10.00 -11.65
CA PRO A 829 6.24 8.81 -12.09
C PRO A 829 6.32 8.69 -13.63
N PRO A 830 7.39 8.10 -14.21
CA PRO A 830 7.58 7.96 -15.66
C PRO A 830 6.48 7.25 -16.46
N HIS A 831 5.48 6.64 -15.81
CA HIS A 831 4.34 5.99 -16.45
C HIS A 831 3.02 6.76 -16.31
N TYR A 832 3.03 7.96 -15.69
CA TYR A 832 1.84 8.79 -15.55
C TYR A 832 1.53 9.55 -16.85
N GLY A 833 0.24 9.73 -17.13
CA GLY A 833 -0.22 10.57 -18.24
C GLY A 833 0.14 12.04 -17.98
N VAL A 834 1.14 12.56 -18.70
CA VAL A 834 1.59 13.96 -18.58
C VAL A 834 0.42 14.93 -18.81
N ASP A 835 -0.38 14.70 -19.84
CA ASP A 835 -1.47 15.61 -20.25
C ASP A 835 -2.62 15.66 -19.25
N SER A 836 -3.03 14.50 -18.69
CA SER A 836 -4.03 14.44 -17.64
C SER A 836 -3.51 15.06 -16.34
N SER A 837 -2.25 14.77 -15.97
CA SER A 837 -1.58 15.37 -14.81
C SER A 837 -1.53 16.89 -14.92
N PHE A 838 -1.14 17.42 -16.09
CA PHE A 838 -1.06 18.86 -16.35
C PHE A 838 -2.46 19.51 -16.42
N SER A 839 -3.49 18.78 -16.83
CA SER A 839 -4.88 19.27 -16.76
C SER A 839 -5.32 19.49 -15.30
N VAL A 840 -5.03 18.53 -14.42
CA VAL A 840 -5.31 18.64 -12.98
C VAL A 840 -4.48 19.75 -12.33
N MET A 841 -3.18 19.85 -12.64
CA MET A 841 -2.29 20.92 -12.16
C MET A 841 -2.75 22.32 -12.62
N LYS A 842 -3.19 22.48 -13.88
CA LYS A 842 -3.76 23.75 -14.38
C LYS A 842 -5.04 24.12 -13.66
N THR A 843 -5.87 23.14 -13.30
CA THR A 843 -7.13 23.35 -12.56
C THR A 843 -6.88 23.70 -11.09
N ALA A 844 -5.79 23.19 -10.50
CA ALA A 844 -5.38 23.48 -9.12
C ALA A 844 -4.63 24.81 -8.96
N ASN A 845 -3.97 25.30 -10.02
CA ASN A 845 -3.26 26.57 -10.01
C ASN A 845 -4.27 27.75 -9.96
N PRO A 846 -4.20 28.64 -8.95
CA PRO A 846 -5.16 29.74 -8.78
C PRO A 846 -4.98 30.87 -9.82
N LYS A 847 -3.81 30.93 -10.46
CA LYS A 847 -3.44 31.81 -11.58
C LYS A 847 -2.69 30.98 -12.62
N PRO A 848 -2.72 31.32 -13.92
CA PRO A 848 -1.95 30.58 -14.92
C PRO A 848 -0.46 30.57 -14.54
N ALA A 849 0.18 29.42 -14.66
CA ALA A 849 1.55 29.21 -14.19
C ALA A 849 2.27 28.19 -15.09
N PRO A 850 3.62 28.24 -15.18
CA PRO A 850 4.39 27.21 -15.85
C PRO A 850 4.12 25.83 -15.23
N MET A 851 4.06 24.79 -16.06
CA MET A 851 3.97 23.42 -15.57
C MET A 851 5.30 23.02 -14.93
N VAL A 852 5.26 22.53 -13.70
CA VAL A 852 6.45 22.13 -12.95
C VAL A 852 6.25 20.72 -12.40
N VAL A 853 7.22 19.84 -12.68
CA VAL A 853 7.35 18.54 -12.02
C VAL A 853 8.49 18.64 -11.02
N LEU A 854 8.20 18.62 -9.72
CA LEU A 854 9.23 18.73 -8.67
C LEU A 854 9.79 17.37 -8.24
N GLU A 855 9.08 16.26 -8.49
CA GLU A 855 9.64 14.93 -8.34
C GLU A 855 9.31 14.11 -9.59
N TYR A 856 10.23 14.13 -10.56
CA TYR A 856 10.20 13.23 -11.73
C TYR A 856 11.04 12.00 -11.42
N TYR A 857 10.35 10.90 -11.09
CA TYR A 857 10.99 9.73 -10.46
C TYR A 857 11.90 8.94 -11.41
N THR A 858 13.22 9.07 -11.26
CA THR A 858 14.24 8.38 -12.09
C THR A 858 14.37 6.89 -11.80
N GLY A 859 13.94 6.46 -10.62
CA GLY A 859 14.16 5.12 -10.09
C GLY A 859 13.22 4.86 -8.93
N TRP A 860 13.68 4.28 -7.83
CA TRP A 860 12.94 4.20 -6.56
C TRP A 860 13.86 3.86 -5.37
N MET A 861 13.33 4.00 -4.15
CA MET A 861 13.94 3.53 -2.91
C MET A 861 13.94 1.99 -2.77
N ASP A 862 14.82 1.46 -1.92
CA ASP A 862 14.98 0.03 -1.64
C ASP A 862 14.69 -0.34 -0.19
N TYR A 863 14.13 -1.54 0.00
CA TYR A 863 13.77 -2.12 1.30
C TYR A 863 14.55 -3.40 1.57
N TRP A 864 14.91 -3.67 2.84
CA TRP A 864 15.54 -4.93 3.20
C TRP A 864 14.59 -6.12 2.95
N GLY A 865 15.07 -7.12 2.21
CA GLY A 865 14.32 -8.33 1.85
C GLY A 865 13.54 -8.24 0.53
N TYR A 866 13.68 -7.13 -0.21
CA TYR A 866 13.04 -6.92 -1.52
C TYR A 866 14.09 -6.86 -2.64
N SER A 867 13.67 -6.98 -3.90
CA SER A 867 14.58 -6.80 -5.06
C SER A 867 14.99 -5.33 -5.21
N HIS A 868 16.20 -5.08 -5.74
CA HIS A 868 16.68 -3.74 -6.06
C HIS A 868 15.78 -3.02 -7.08
N ASN A 869 15.38 -1.78 -6.76
CA ASN A 869 14.39 -1.03 -7.51
C ASN A 869 15.03 -0.07 -8.51
N TYR A 870 15.03 -0.47 -9.78
CA TYR A 870 15.33 0.41 -10.91
C TYR A 870 14.08 0.55 -11.82
N LYS A 871 14.03 1.63 -12.60
CA LYS A 871 13.09 1.75 -13.74
C LYS A 871 13.88 1.64 -15.04
N THR A 872 13.26 1.14 -16.11
CA THR A 872 13.95 1.02 -17.40
C THR A 872 14.18 2.40 -18.02
N LYS A 873 15.38 2.61 -18.57
CA LYS A 873 15.80 3.91 -19.13
C LYS A 873 14.80 4.47 -20.14
N ASP A 874 14.17 3.62 -20.94
CA ASP A 874 13.35 4.07 -22.07
C ASP A 874 12.01 4.66 -21.61
N ILE A 875 11.45 4.18 -20.49
CA ILE A 875 10.24 4.79 -19.90
C ILE A 875 10.57 6.19 -19.35
N ILE A 876 11.71 6.31 -18.63
CA ILE A 876 12.20 7.60 -18.11
C ILE A 876 12.48 8.58 -19.25
N LEU A 877 13.15 8.14 -20.31
CA LEU A 877 13.51 9.01 -21.44
C LEU A 877 12.31 9.38 -22.31
N ASN A 878 11.33 8.50 -22.47
CA ASN A 878 10.14 8.81 -23.28
C ASN A 878 9.18 9.78 -22.59
N THR A 879 8.93 9.59 -21.28
CA THR A 879 8.12 10.55 -20.53
C THR A 879 8.87 11.87 -20.30
N TYR A 880 10.21 11.85 -20.14
CA TYR A 880 11.00 13.09 -20.15
C TYR A 880 10.89 13.85 -21.47
N LYS A 881 10.98 13.20 -22.65
CA LYS A 881 10.73 13.86 -23.95
C LYS A 881 9.34 14.51 -24.01
N LEU A 882 8.31 13.87 -23.45
CA LEU A 882 6.94 14.41 -23.42
C LEU A 882 6.84 15.64 -22.51
N LEU A 883 7.36 15.56 -21.27
CA LEU A 883 7.49 16.71 -20.36
C LEU A 883 8.26 17.86 -21.03
N MET A 884 9.35 17.54 -21.73
CA MET A 884 10.19 18.54 -22.39
C MET A 884 9.47 19.21 -23.56
N THR A 885 8.73 18.44 -24.35
CA THR A 885 7.89 18.94 -25.47
C THR A 885 6.69 19.77 -24.99
N ARG A 886 6.15 19.52 -23.78
CA ARG A 886 5.06 20.30 -23.17
C ARG A 886 5.53 21.51 -22.34
N ASN A 887 6.74 21.98 -22.60
CA ASN A 887 7.38 23.15 -21.99
C ASN A 887 7.44 23.17 -20.44
N ALA A 888 7.36 22.01 -19.78
CA ALA A 888 7.43 21.93 -18.33
C ALA A 888 8.85 22.15 -17.79
N SER A 889 8.97 22.76 -16.61
CA SER A 889 10.21 22.66 -15.81
C SER A 889 10.21 21.35 -15.02
N VAL A 890 11.36 20.69 -14.91
CA VAL A 890 11.46 19.31 -14.40
C VAL A 890 12.60 19.17 -13.41
N VAL A 891 12.37 18.49 -12.29
CA VAL A 891 13.39 18.04 -11.34
C VAL A 891 13.48 16.53 -11.39
N PHE A 892 14.66 16.00 -11.71
CA PHE A 892 14.92 14.55 -11.64
C PHE A 892 15.11 14.13 -10.18
N TYR A 893 14.16 13.35 -9.63
CA TYR A 893 14.22 12.81 -8.27
C TYR A 893 14.48 11.29 -8.30
N MET A 894 15.63 10.78 -7.86
CA MET A 894 16.89 11.48 -7.59
C MET A 894 17.70 11.68 -8.86
N PHE A 895 18.52 12.74 -8.93
CA PHE A 895 19.59 12.79 -9.93
C PHE A 895 20.90 12.21 -9.37
N ILE A 896 21.18 12.52 -8.10
CA ILE A 896 22.22 11.89 -7.27
C ILE A 896 21.57 11.50 -5.95
N GLY A 897 21.45 10.19 -5.69
CA GLY A 897 20.84 9.70 -4.46
C GLY A 897 21.79 9.74 -3.24
N GLY A 898 22.90 9.01 -3.29
CA GLY A 898 23.91 8.95 -2.22
C GLY A 898 23.63 7.86 -1.17
N THR A 899 23.99 8.12 0.09
CA THR A 899 23.93 7.12 1.19
C THR A 899 23.15 7.62 2.40
N ASN A 900 22.34 6.77 3.01
CA ASN A 900 21.69 6.99 4.31
C ASN A 900 22.65 6.70 5.47
N PHE A 901 23.77 7.43 5.55
CA PHE A 901 24.83 7.19 6.54
C PHE A 901 24.33 7.05 7.98
N GLY A 902 24.92 6.10 8.71
CA GLY A 902 24.60 5.81 10.10
C GLY A 902 23.19 5.25 10.29
N PHE A 903 22.41 5.88 11.17
CA PHE A 903 21.09 5.39 11.58
C PHE A 903 19.92 6.08 10.86
N LYS A 904 20.19 6.82 9.77
CA LYS A 904 19.25 7.77 9.16
C LYS A 904 18.33 7.18 8.09
N ALA A 905 18.54 5.92 7.68
CA ALA A 905 17.58 5.18 6.84
C ALA A 905 16.29 4.93 7.63
N PRO A 906 15.10 5.30 7.10
CA PRO A 906 13.82 5.13 7.76
C PRO A 906 13.25 3.71 7.54
N LYS A 907 11.99 3.53 7.93
CA LYS A 907 11.04 2.63 7.32
C LYS A 907 10.14 3.42 6.36
N GLY A 908 9.65 2.77 5.33
CA GLY A 908 8.59 3.28 4.45
C GLY A 908 7.56 2.19 4.24
N LEU A 909 6.28 2.53 4.32
CA LEU A 909 5.16 1.58 4.25
C LEU A 909 5.26 0.44 5.30
N GLY A 910 5.96 0.64 6.42
CA GLY A 910 6.25 -0.37 7.46
C GLY A 910 7.56 -1.13 7.29
N PHE A 911 8.27 -0.99 6.16
CA PHE A 911 9.46 -1.78 5.83
C PHE A 911 10.75 -0.97 5.95
N PRO A 912 11.82 -1.48 6.60
CA PRO A 912 13.07 -0.74 6.77
C PRO A 912 13.81 -0.57 5.44
N LEU A 913 14.23 0.66 5.15
CA LEU A 913 15.00 0.99 3.95
C LEU A 913 16.48 0.57 4.09
N THR A 914 17.10 0.36 2.94
CA THR A 914 18.54 0.09 2.82
C THR A 914 19.40 1.30 3.23
N THR A 915 20.68 1.04 3.47
CA THR A 915 21.68 2.08 3.78
C THR A 915 22.12 2.80 2.52
N SER A 916 22.22 2.07 1.40
CA SER A 916 22.31 2.68 0.08
C SER A 916 21.07 3.52 -0.17
N TYR A 917 21.25 4.68 -0.80
CA TYR A 917 20.16 5.42 -1.42
C TYR A 917 20.57 5.73 -2.87
N ASP A 918 21.18 4.76 -3.55
CA ASP A 918 21.54 4.83 -4.97
C ASP A 918 20.35 5.21 -5.87
N TYR A 919 19.16 4.75 -5.48
CA TYR A 919 17.87 5.03 -6.11
C TYR A 919 17.71 4.52 -7.54
N GLY A 920 18.73 3.88 -8.15
CA GLY A 920 18.79 3.67 -9.60
C GLY A 920 19.02 4.97 -10.39
N ALA A 921 19.48 6.03 -9.71
CA ALA A 921 19.59 7.38 -10.27
C ALA A 921 20.62 7.50 -11.43
N PRO A 922 20.55 8.55 -12.28
CA PRO A 922 21.51 8.80 -13.37
C PRO A 922 22.98 8.88 -12.92
N VAL A 923 23.21 9.29 -11.68
CA VAL A 923 24.49 9.19 -10.97
C VAL A 923 24.28 8.31 -9.74
N SER A 924 25.09 7.25 -9.60
CA SER A 924 24.97 6.26 -8.52
C SER A 924 25.37 6.79 -7.14
N GLU A 925 25.15 5.97 -6.09
CA GLU A 925 25.54 6.25 -4.69
C GLU A 925 26.98 6.77 -4.56
N ASP A 926 27.92 6.10 -5.22
CA ASP A 926 29.35 6.39 -5.24
C ASP A 926 29.75 7.53 -6.20
N GLY A 927 28.78 8.11 -6.92
CA GLY A 927 28.98 9.24 -7.82
C GLY A 927 29.37 8.88 -9.26
N ASP A 928 29.22 7.61 -9.65
CA ASP A 928 29.58 7.13 -10.98
C ASP A 928 28.46 7.38 -12.00
N ILE A 929 28.85 7.72 -13.23
CA ILE A 929 27.92 8.17 -14.28
C ILE A 929 27.34 6.96 -15.01
N ARG A 930 26.01 6.79 -14.98
CA ARG A 930 25.29 5.74 -15.72
C ARG A 930 25.00 6.15 -17.17
N SER A 931 24.67 5.18 -18.03
CA SER A 931 24.34 5.42 -19.44
C SER A 931 23.23 6.47 -19.64
N ILE A 932 22.17 6.39 -18.83
CA ILE A 932 21.02 7.33 -18.88
C ILE A 932 21.40 8.80 -18.64
N TYR A 933 22.50 9.10 -17.95
CA TYR A 933 23.00 10.47 -17.78
C TYR A 933 23.32 11.11 -19.15
N TYR A 934 23.90 10.35 -20.07
CA TYR A 934 24.25 10.84 -21.41
C TYR A 934 23.00 11.08 -22.26
N ASP A 935 21.99 10.22 -22.13
CA ASP A 935 20.69 10.39 -22.78
C ASP A 935 19.96 11.63 -22.24
N ILE A 936 19.91 11.81 -20.91
CA ILE A 936 19.36 13.02 -20.25
C ILE A 936 20.13 14.26 -20.71
N ARG A 937 21.46 14.21 -20.78
CA ARG A 937 22.29 15.33 -21.25
C ARG A 937 21.97 15.73 -22.68
N ASN A 938 21.92 14.77 -23.59
CA ASN A 938 21.68 15.04 -25.02
C ASN A 938 20.26 15.58 -25.26
N LEU A 939 19.26 15.11 -24.52
CA LEU A 939 17.90 15.67 -24.55
C LEU A 939 17.83 17.07 -23.91
N THR A 940 18.39 17.25 -22.71
CA THR A 940 18.28 18.53 -21.98
C THR A 940 18.96 19.66 -22.75
N THR A 941 20.15 19.42 -23.28
CA THR A 941 20.90 20.41 -24.06
C THR A 941 20.24 20.76 -25.41
N SER A 942 19.51 19.83 -26.04
CA SER A 942 18.78 20.12 -27.28
C SER A 942 17.50 20.92 -27.05
N TYR A 943 16.75 20.64 -25.98
CA TYR A 943 15.55 21.43 -25.62
C TYR A 943 15.86 22.79 -24.98
N LEU A 944 17.00 22.95 -24.28
CA LEU A 944 17.41 24.23 -23.68
C LEU A 944 18.31 25.09 -24.58
N GLY A 945 18.75 24.57 -25.73
CA GLY A 945 19.62 25.29 -26.68
C GLY A 945 21.02 25.63 -26.15
N HIS A 946 21.43 25.05 -25.02
CA HIS A 946 22.69 25.33 -24.35
C HIS A 946 23.40 24.02 -23.99
N MET A 947 24.66 23.86 -24.44
CA MET A 947 25.54 22.80 -23.98
C MET A 947 26.61 23.38 -23.02
N PRO A 948 26.76 22.79 -21.81
CA PRO A 948 27.79 23.21 -20.84
C PRO A 948 29.20 23.18 -21.42
N LYS A 949 29.99 24.21 -21.09
CA LYS A 949 31.43 24.27 -21.41
C LYS A 949 32.25 23.66 -20.26
N GLY A 950 33.13 22.72 -20.60
CA GLY A 950 34.03 22.03 -19.67
C GLY A 950 34.29 20.60 -20.11
N ASP A 951 35.30 19.96 -19.53
CA ASP A 951 35.54 18.52 -19.72
C ASP A 951 34.44 17.70 -19.06
N MET A 952 34.11 16.55 -19.66
CA MET A 952 33.16 15.61 -19.05
C MET A 952 33.69 15.11 -17.70
N PRO A 953 32.87 15.12 -16.63
CA PRO A 953 33.26 14.59 -15.33
C PRO A 953 33.64 13.12 -15.42
N ARG A 954 34.58 12.71 -14.57
CA ARG A 954 35.05 11.32 -14.47
C ARG A 954 34.41 10.62 -13.27
N ASN A 955 34.34 9.30 -13.36
CA ASN A 955 33.99 8.42 -12.25
C ASN A 955 35.13 8.40 -11.22
N THR A 956 34.84 8.14 -9.95
CA THR A 956 35.89 8.04 -8.92
C THR A 956 36.60 6.70 -9.03
N SER A 957 37.93 6.69 -8.94
CA SER A 957 38.70 5.44 -8.87
C SER A 957 38.31 4.65 -7.63
N LYS A 958 38.12 3.34 -7.79
CA LYS A 958 37.73 2.44 -6.70
C LYS A 958 38.90 1.55 -6.27
N LEU A 959 39.15 1.43 -4.97
CA LEU A 959 40.15 0.54 -4.41
C LEU A 959 39.57 -0.86 -4.21
N ASN A 960 40.31 -1.86 -4.65
CA ASN A 960 40.22 -3.23 -4.17
C ASN A 960 41.39 -3.47 -3.20
N ILE A 961 41.08 -3.60 -1.91
CA ILE A 961 42.07 -3.86 -0.85
C ILE A 961 42.06 -5.35 -0.48
N GLY A 962 40.96 -6.05 -0.72
CA GLY A 962 40.80 -7.48 -0.41
C GLY A 962 40.41 -7.71 1.04
N ASN A 963 40.91 -8.79 1.64
CA ASN A 963 40.53 -9.22 2.99
C ASN A 963 41.05 -8.27 4.08
N VAL A 964 40.16 -7.79 4.94
CA VAL A 964 40.49 -7.16 6.23
C VAL A 964 40.08 -8.11 7.36
N GLN A 965 40.99 -8.35 8.28
CA GLN A 965 40.84 -9.34 9.35
C GLN A 965 40.49 -8.64 10.67
N LEU A 966 39.34 -8.97 11.26
CA LEU A 966 38.88 -8.39 12.53
C LEU A 966 39.38 -9.25 13.70
N ASN A 967 40.58 -8.90 14.19
CA ASN A 967 41.30 -9.65 15.22
C ASN A 967 40.84 -9.30 16.64
N ASP A 968 40.46 -8.04 16.89
CA ASP A 968 40.04 -7.56 18.20
C ASP A 968 38.52 -7.67 18.33
N TYR A 969 37.99 -8.04 19.50
CA TYR A 969 36.55 -8.18 19.69
C TYR A 969 36.15 -8.13 21.16
N ILE A 970 34.91 -7.69 21.41
CA ILE A 970 34.33 -7.57 22.75
C ILE A 970 32.81 -7.71 22.70
N SER A 971 32.24 -8.47 23.64
CA SER A 971 30.79 -8.61 23.77
C SER A 971 30.13 -7.29 24.16
N LEU A 972 28.86 -7.09 23.79
CA LEU A 972 28.12 -5.90 24.22
C LEU A 972 28.03 -5.81 25.74
N GLU A 973 27.92 -6.94 26.45
CA GLU A 973 27.86 -6.96 27.91
C GLU A 973 29.16 -6.43 28.53
N ASP A 974 30.31 -6.89 28.06
CA ASP A 974 31.63 -6.41 28.48
C ASP A 974 31.82 -4.92 28.16
N MET A 975 31.38 -4.46 26.98
CA MET A 975 31.41 -3.04 26.60
C MET A 975 30.54 -2.18 27.52
N MET A 976 29.30 -2.61 27.79
CA MET A 976 28.38 -1.92 28.69
C MET A 976 28.89 -1.93 30.15
N ASN A 977 29.62 -2.97 30.56
CA ASN A 977 30.32 -3.02 31.85
C ASN A 977 31.46 -1.98 31.93
N HIS A 978 32.19 -1.72 30.85
CA HIS A 978 33.16 -0.61 30.79
C HIS A 978 32.47 0.75 30.83
N PHE A 979 31.42 0.97 30.03
CA PHE A 979 30.64 2.21 30.04
C PHE A 979 30.00 2.49 31.40
N ARG A 980 29.57 1.47 32.15
CA ARG A 980 29.06 1.64 33.52
C ARG A 980 30.15 2.11 34.49
N LYS A 981 31.34 1.50 34.45
CA LYS A 981 32.51 1.92 35.26
C LYS A 981 32.96 3.36 34.95
N LYS A 982 32.78 3.81 33.71
CA LYS A 982 33.08 5.17 33.24
C LYS A 982 31.98 6.20 33.55
N GLY A 983 30.84 5.79 34.12
CA GLY A 983 29.69 6.68 34.36
C GLY A 983 28.96 7.13 33.09
N TRP A 984 29.15 6.42 31.97
CA TRP A 984 28.63 6.82 30.66
C TRP A 984 27.22 6.31 30.36
N LEU A 985 26.70 5.34 31.11
CA LEU A 985 25.35 4.81 30.87
C LEU A 985 24.29 5.78 31.42
N VAL A 986 23.37 6.21 30.55
CA VAL A 986 22.09 6.77 30.99
C VAL A 986 21.24 5.59 31.46
N GLN A 987 20.95 5.52 32.76
CA GLN A 987 20.14 4.45 33.35
C GLN A 987 18.90 5.06 33.99
N LYS A 988 17.76 4.36 33.85
CA LYS A 988 16.47 4.75 34.41
C LYS A 988 15.78 3.50 34.94
N GLN A 989 15.42 3.50 36.21
CA GLN A 989 14.57 2.46 36.77
C GLN A 989 13.11 2.81 36.48
N ALA A 990 12.32 1.81 36.11
CA ALA A 990 10.89 1.90 35.84
C ALA A 990 10.26 0.53 36.10
N VAL A 991 8.94 0.49 36.33
CA VAL A 991 8.18 -0.76 36.46
C VAL A 991 8.05 -1.44 35.10
N ASP A 992 7.76 -0.65 34.06
CA ASP A 992 7.62 -1.08 32.67
C ASP A 992 8.80 -0.59 31.82
N PRO A 993 9.13 -1.26 30.70
CA PRO A 993 10.11 -0.78 29.74
C PRO A 993 9.76 0.62 29.23
N VAL A 994 10.73 1.55 29.32
CA VAL A 994 10.58 2.91 28.81
C VAL A 994 10.89 2.96 27.32
N SER A 995 10.14 3.78 26.58
CA SER A 995 10.44 4.04 25.17
C SER A 995 11.76 4.77 25.02
N PHE A 996 12.32 4.71 23.82
CA PHE A 996 13.57 5.35 23.47
C PHE A 996 13.53 6.85 23.84
N GLU A 997 12.57 7.64 23.37
CA GLU A 997 12.47 9.10 23.65
C GLU A 997 12.53 9.43 25.14
N LYS A 998 11.88 8.61 25.98
CA LYS A 998 11.83 8.75 27.45
C LYS A 998 13.18 8.52 28.14
N MET A 999 14.23 8.19 27.36
CA MET A 999 15.65 8.11 27.74
C MET A 999 16.52 9.22 27.11
N ASN A 1000 15.94 10.20 26.40
CA ASN A 1000 16.54 11.37 25.70
C ASN A 1000 17.45 11.07 24.45
N HIS A 1001 16.86 11.04 23.24
CA HIS A 1001 17.00 9.88 22.36
C HIS A 1001 16.21 9.95 20.99
N SER A 1002 16.66 9.87 19.69
CA SER A 1002 17.95 10.00 18.93
C SER A 1002 18.16 9.12 17.60
N SER A 1003 18.82 7.94 17.62
CA SER A 1003 19.27 6.96 16.57
C SER A 1003 19.60 5.52 17.16
N GLY A 1004 19.96 4.43 16.47
CA GLY A 1004 20.58 3.23 17.17
C GLY A 1004 19.77 2.29 18.12
N PHE A 1005 20.29 1.94 19.33
CA PHE A 1005 19.87 0.78 20.17
C PHE A 1005 19.59 1.10 21.67
N LEU A 1006 18.68 0.35 22.32
CA LEU A 1006 18.34 0.46 23.76
C LEU A 1006 18.48 -0.90 24.47
N MET A 1007 19.06 -0.93 25.68
CA MET A 1007 19.25 -2.17 26.46
C MET A 1007 18.39 -2.17 27.74
N CYS A 1008 17.46 -3.11 27.82
CA CYS A 1008 16.58 -3.33 28.97
C CYS A 1008 17.07 -4.55 29.80
N THR A 1009 17.16 -4.41 31.12
CA THR A 1009 17.63 -5.48 32.02
C THR A 1009 16.68 -5.68 33.19
N THR A 1010 16.31 -6.93 33.49
CA THR A 1010 15.44 -7.26 34.64
C THR A 1010 15.82 -8.60 35.27
N THR A 1011 15.48 -8.81 36.54
CA THR A 1011 15.68 -10.10 37.22
C THR A 1011 14.39 -10.91 37.20
N VAL A 1012 14.48 -12.17 36.77
CA VAL A 1012 13.32 -13.04 36.61
C VAL A 1012 12.83 -13.50 37.99
N ASN A 1013 11.62 -13.10 38.36
CA ASN A 1013 11.03 -13.37 39.68
C ASN A 1013 10.10 -14.61 39.72
N LEU A 1014 9.84 -15.22 38.56
CA LEU A 1014 8.93 -16.34 38.35
C LEU A 1014 9.71 -17.63 37.98
N PHE A 1015 9.08 -18.80 38.16
CA PHE A 1015 9.55 -20.14 37.76
C PHE A 1015 10.81 -20.69 38.48
N THR A 1016 10.67 -21.79 39.22
CA THR A 1016 11.81 -22.50 39.86
C THR A 1016 12.55 -23.47 38.92
N PHE A 1017 12.13 -23.61 37.66
CA PHE A 1017 12.69 -24.54 36.68
C PHE A 1017 13.03 -23.81 35.38
N GLY A 1018 14.03 -24.32 34.64
CA GLY A 1018 14.88 -23.55 33.72
C GLY A 1018 14.36 -23.24 32.32
N THR A 1019 13.06 -23.12 32.08
CA THR A 1019 12.51 -22.62 30.80
C THR A 1019 11.26 -21.75 31.00
N GLY A 1020 11.09 -20.74 30.15
CA GLY A 1020 9.91 -19.87 30.13
C GLY A 1020 9.72 -19.19 28.78
N SER A 1021 8.48 -18.84 28.45
CA SER A 1021 8.15 -18.12 27.20
C SER A 1021 8.30 -16.61 27.39
N LEU A 1022 8.98 -15.96 26.46
CA LEU A 1022 9.17 -14.50 26.43
C LEU A 1022 8.36 -13.89 25.28
N TRP A 1023 7.69 -12.76 25.55
CA TRP A 1023 6.73 -12.13 24.64
C TRP A 1023 6.94 -10.62 24.57
N PHE A 1024 6.89 -10.05 23.35
CA PHE A 1024 7.01 -8.61 23.07
C PHE A 1024 5.82 -8.12 22.23
N PRO A 1025 4.65 -7.85 22.82
CA PRO A 1025 3.44 -7.43 22.08
C PRO A 1025 3.58 -6.09 21.32
N TYR A 1026 4.50 -5.22 21.75
CA TYR A 1026 4.66 -3.85 21.24
C TYR A 1026 6.10 -3.57 20.77
N LEU A 1027 6.77 -4.57 20.21
CA LEU A 1027 8.15 -4.43 19.74
C LEU A 1027 8.26 -3.40 18.58
N ARG A 1028 9.12 -2.40 18.75
CA ARG A 1028 9.54 -1.43 17.74
C ARG A 1028 11.08 -1.39 17.74
N ASP A 1029 11.80 -2.10 16.87
CA ASP A 1029 11.34 -2.92 15.73
C ASP A 1029 11.89 -4.37 15.74
N ARG A 1030 13.11 -4.56 16.25
CA ARG A 1030 13.80 -5.87 16.38
C ARG A 1030 14.42 -5.96 17.78
N ALA A 1031 14.47 -7.15 18.38
CA ALA A 1031 15.06 -7.36 19.69
C ALA A 1031 15.90 -8.64 19.77
N TYR A 1032 16.93 -8.61 20.61
CA TYR A 1032 17.93 -9.65 20.78
C TYR A 1032 18.03 -10.02 22.26
N VAL A 1033 17.93 -11.32 22.56
CA VAL A 1033 17.91 -11.85 23.94
C VAL A 1033 18.85 -13.04 24.02
N ARG A 1034 19.82 -13.00 24.95
CA ARG A 1034 20.74 -14.12 25.19
C ARG A 1034 20.29 -14.90 26.42
N ALA A 1035 20.05 -16.20 26.25
CA ALA A 1035 19.48 -17.08 27.28
C ALA A 1035 20.06 -18.50 27.14
N GLY A 1036 20.53 -19.08 28.24
CA GLY A 1036 21.12 -20.44 28.26
C GLY A 1036 22.24 -20.66 27.23
N GLY A 1037 23.07 -19.63 27.00
CA GLY A 1037 24.14 -19.65 26.00
C GLY A 1037 23.71 -19.35 24.55
N LYS A 1038 22.43 -19.49 24.20
CA LYS A 1038 21.90 -19.22 22.85
C LYS A 1038 21.43 -17.77 22.70
N LEU A 1039 21.50 -17.22 21.49
CA LEU A 1039 20.86 -15.96 21.11
C LEU A 1039 19.47 -16.21 20.48
N PHE A 1040 18.51 -15.36 20.83
CA PHE A 1040 17.15 -15.38 20.33
C PHE A 1040 16.81 -14.00 19.74
N THR A 1041 16.50 -13.96 18.45
CA THR A 1041 16.07 -12.74 17.74
C THR A 1041 14.54 -12.70 17.63
N PHE A 1042 13.97 -11.52 17.86
CA PHE A 1042 12.54 -11.20 17.83
C PHE A 1042 12.31 -10.00 16.89
N TYR A 1043 11.18 -9.96 16.19
CA TYR A 1043 10.86 -8.91 15.22
C TYR A 1043 9.37 -8.78 14.97
N ASN A 1044 8.91 -7.55 14.72
CA ASN A 1044 7.50 -7.17 14.56
C ASN A 1044 7.14 -6.74 13.12
N HIS A 1045 7.98 -7.06 12.13
CA HIS A 1045 7.81 -6.62 10.74
C HIS A 1045 8.09 -7.74 9.74
N TYR A 1046 7.46 -7.62 8.57
CA TYR A 1046 7.33 -8.67 7.56
C TYR A 1046 8.53 -8.70 6.59
N VAL A 1047 9.71 -9.06 7.09
CA VAL A 1047 10.95 -9.10 6.28
C VAL A 1047 11.07 -10.42 5.53
N SER A 1048 10.71 -10.42 4.24
CA SER A 1048 10.89 -11.44 3.18
C SER A 1048 10.39 -12.88 3.41
N TYR A 1049 10.26 -13.35 4.65
CA TYR A 1049 9.99 -14.74 5.01
C TYR A 1049 8.62 -14.93 5.69
N GLY A 1050 7.66 -14.03 5.45
CA GLY A 1050 6.25 -14.18 5.81
C GLY A 1050 5.92 -14.36 7.31
N THR A 1051 6.87 -14.14 8.22
CA THR A 1051 6.75 -14.48 9.63
C THR A 1051 6.89 -13.26 10.55
N TYR A 1052 6.14 -13.26 11.64
CA TYR A 1052 6.37 -12.39 12.79
C TYR A 1052 6.96 -13.23 13.92
N LYS A 1053 7.97 -12.72 14.62
CA LYS A 1053 8.56 -13.40 15.78
C LYS A 1053 8.53 -12.49 17.00
N TYR A 1054 7.32 -12.29 17.53
CA TYR A 1054 7.11 -11.51 18.75
C TYR A 1054 7.19 -12.37 20.04
N TRP A 1055 7.37 -13.69 19.93
CA TRP A 1055 7.58 -14.60 21.08
C TRP A 1055 8.51 -15.78 20.75
N ASP A 1056 9.07 -16.41 21.78
CA ASP A 1056 9.82 -17.67 21.74
C ASP A 1056 9.89 -18.29 23.15
N THR A 1057 10.29 -19.56 23.27
CA THR A 1057 10.56 -20.22 24.56
C THR A 1057 12.06 -20.26 24.84
N ILE A 1058 12.48 -19.57 25.90
CA ILE A 1058 13.88 -19.38 26.26
C ILE A 1058 14.25 -20.17 27.55
N PRO A 1059 15.50 -20.65 27.67
CA PRO A 1059 15.99 -21.26 28.91
C PRO A 1059 16.31 -20.18 29.95
N VAL A 1060 15.51 -20.13 31.02
CA VAL A 1060 15.57 -19.11 32.09
C VAL A 1060 14.90 -19.62 33.37
N LYS A 1061 15.40 -19.21 34.54
CA LYS A 1061 14.87 -19.56 35.88
C LYS A 1061 14.78 -18.32 36.79
N LYS A 1062 14.06 -18.44 37.91
CA LYS A 1062 14.02 -17.43 38.97
C LYS A 1062 15.43 -17.09 39.47
N GLY A 1063 15.74 -15.79 39.50
CA GLY A 1063 17.04 -15.24 39.88
C GLY A 1063 17.98 -14.97 38.70
N ASP A 1064 17.66 -15.42 37.47
CA ASP A 1064 18.44 -15.03 36.30
C ASP A 1064 18.22 -13.55 35.94
N ASN A 1065 19.27 -12.89 35.44
CA ASN A 1065 19.17 -11.56 34.86
C ASN A 1065 18.89 -11.68 33.36
N LEU A 1066 17.68 -11.29 32.94
CA LEU A 1066 17.28 -11.23 31.55
C LEU A 1066 17.71 -9.88 30.95
N THR A 1067 18.47 -9.94 29.86
CA THR A 1067 18.87 -8.76 29.07
C THR A 1067 18.22 -8.82 27.69
N VAL A 1068 17.58 -7.70 27.31
CA VAL A 1068 16.95 -7.50 26.00
C VAL A 1068 17.60 -6.28 25.35
N LEU A 1069 18.23 -6.46 24.19
CA LEU A 1069 18.69 -5.36 23.34
C LEU A 1069 17.63 -5.08 22.28
N VAL A 1070 17.09 -3.87 22.22
CA VAL A 1070 16.13 -3.43 21.19
C VAL A 1070 16.85 -2.56 20.17
N GLU A 1071 16.63 -2.84 18.88
CA GLU A 1071 17.07 -2.01 17.76
C GLU A 1071 15.93 -1.14 17.24
N ASN A 1072 16.26 0.12 16.99
CA ASN A 1072 15.49 0.98 16.11
C ASN A 1072 15.89 0.76 14.63
N MET A 1073 14.96 0.25 13.82
CA MET A 1073 15.21 0.02 12.39
C MET A 1073 14.91 1.23 11.49
N GLY A 1074 14.35 2.30 12.06
CA GLY A 1074 13.97 3.55 11.36
C GLY A 1074 12.56 4.01 11.78
N ARG A 1075 12.20 5.27 11.60
CA ARG A 1075 10.80 5.75 11.66
C ARG A 1075 10.12 5.47 10.35
N GLU A 1076 8.79 5.35 10.34
CA GLU A 1076 8.06 5.61 9.09
C GLU A 1076 8.36 7.04 8.59
N ASP A 1077 8.63 7.20 7.31
CA ASP A 1077 8.64 8.50 6.65
C ASP A 1077 7.20 9.00 6.39
N TYR A 1078 6.27 8.12 6.00
CA TYR A 1078 4.83 8.44 5.90
C TYR A 1078 4.03 8.08 7.17
N GLY A 1079 3.45 9.08 7.82
CA GLY A 1079 2.52 8.89 8.96
C GLY A 1079 3.18 9.05 10.34
N LEU A 1080 2.37 9.04 11.41
CA LEU A 1080 2.81 9.35 12.78
C LEU A 1080 3.30 8.09 13.55
N GLU A 1081 4.57 8.01 13.97
CA GLU A 1081 5.00 7.57 15.34
C GLU A 1081 6.53 7.45 15.61
N VAL A 1082 6.93 7.69 16.88
CA VAL A 1082 8.13 7.18 17.63
C VAL A 1082 9.54 7.69 17.24
N VAL A 1083 10.58 7.57 18.11
CA VAL A 1083 11.97 8.19 18.01
C VAL A 1083 13.12 7.54 18.90
N PRO A 1084 14.45 7.57 18.56
CA PRO A 1084 15.52 6.56 18.98
C PRO A 1084 16.66 6.89 20.04
N ILE A 1085 18.02 6.79 19.94
CA ILE A 1085 19.17 7.30 20.83
C ILE A 1085 20.41 8.03 20.13
N ASN A 1086 20.86 9.24 20.54
CA ASN A 1086 22.03 9.95 19.94
C ASN A 1086 22.95 10.57 21.01
N LYS A 1087 24.26 10.38 20.87
CA LYS A 1087 25.30 11.38 21.14
C LYS A 1087 26.65 10.90 20.59
N ASN A 1088 27.40 11.80 19.95
CA ASN A 1088 28.82 11.57 19.67
C ASN A 1088 29.55 11.26 20.99
N ARG A 1089 30.23 10.11 21.02
CA ARG A 1089 31.13 9.66 22.09
C ARG A 1089 32.37 9.11 21.40
N ASP A 1090 33.54 9.30 22.00
CA ASP A 1090 34.79 9.05 21.30
C ASP A 1090 34.94 7.57 20.92
N ILE A 1091 34.78 7.31 19.63
CA ILE A 1091 34.98 6.02 19.00
C ILE A 1091 36.43 5.55 19.14
N SER A 1092 37.40 6.46 19.33
CA SER A 1092 38.80 6.12 19.64
C SER A 1092 38.94 5.47 21.03
N GLU A 1093 38.09 5.82 21.99
CA GLU A 1093 38.04 5.13 23.28
C GLU A 1093 37.28 3.79 23.18
N ILE A 1094 36.26 3.69 22.33
CA ILE A 1094 35.62 2.40 22.02
C ILE A 1094 36.63 1.45 21.38
N LEU A 1095 37.36 1.87 20.34
CA LEU A 1095 38.41 1.10 19.68
C LEU A 1095 39.46 0.62 20.69
N ARG A 1096 39.94 1.50 21.57
CA ARG A 1096 40.84 1.16 22.68
C ARG A 1096 40.28 0.11 23.64
N ILE A 1097 38.97 0.10 23.92
CA ILE A 1097 38.34 -0.91 24.77
C ILE A 1097 38.25 -2.27 24.03
N VAL A 1098 37.85 -2.26 22.75
CA VAL A 1098 37.78 -3.49 21.91
C VAL A 1098 39.15 -4.17 21.81
N GLN A 1099 40.22 -3.39 21.67
CA GLN A 1099 41.62 -3.86 21.63
C GLN A 1099 42.13 -4.47 22.94
N GLN A 1100 41.47 -4.27 24.08
CA GLN A 1100 42.03 -4.62 25.40
C GLN A 1100 41.57 -5.97 25.93
N LYS A 1101 40.28 -6.32 25.83
CA LYS A 1101 39.70 -7.60 26.29
C LYS A 1101 38.37 -7.90 25.62
N GLY A 1102 38.07 -9.17 25.38
CA GLY A 1102 36.68 -9.58 25.17
C GLY A 1102 36.42 -11.06 24.91
N ASN A 1103 35.16 -11.43 25.10
CA ASN A 1103 34.56 -12.68 24.65
C ASN A 1103 33.95 -12.48 23.24
N GLY A 1104 34.13 -13.43 22.32
CA GLY A 1104 33.72 -13.32 20.91
C GLY A 1104 32.23 -13.50 20.63
N THR A 1105 31.36 -13.26 21.61
CA THR A 1105 29.92 -13.51 21.54
C THR A 1105 29.13 -12.27 21.12
N THR A 1106 28.15 -12.48 20.23
CA THR A 1106 27.19 -11.48 19.76
C THR A 1106 26.04 -11.20 20.76
N PRO A 1107 25.34 -10.05 20.69
CA PRO A 1107 25.73 -8.83 19.99
C PRO A 1107 27.09 -8.33 20.50
N GLY A 1108 27.95 -7.86 19.60
CA GLY A 1108 29.36 -7.60 19.93
C GLY A 1108 30.07 -6.72 18.91
N PHE A 1109 31.16 -6.10 19.35
CA PHE A 1109 32.02 -5.26 18.54
C PHE A 1109 33.23 -6.07 18.05
N PHE A 1110 33.58 -5.91 16.78
CA PHE A 1110 34.69 -6.58 16.10
C PHE A 1110 35.52 -5.54 15.36
N HIS A 1111 36.83 -5.47 15.63
CA HIS A 1111 37.74 -4.48 15.08
C HIS A 1111 38.93 -5.13 14.38
N GLY A 1112 39.34 -4.52 13.27
CA GLY A 1112 40.55 -4.86 12.55
C GLY A 1112 41.07 -3.64 11.80
N THR A 1113 42.32 -3.73 11.36
CA THR A 1113 43.01 -2.60 10.74
C THR A 1113 43.64 -2.96 9.41
N PHE A 1114 43.88 -1.94 8.60
CA PHE A 1114 44.62 -2.04 7.35
C PHE A 1114 45.38 -0.74 7.07
N THR A 1115 46.47 -0.81 6.33
CA THR A 1115 47.24 0.35 5.88
C THR A 1115 47.28 0.32 4.36
N LEU A 1116 47.02 1.46 3.71
CA LEU A 1116 47.15 1.55 2.25
C LEU A 1116 48.61 1.34 1.82
N LYS A 1117 48.84 0.77 0.64
CA LYS A 1117 50.18 0.66 0.08
C LYS A 1117 50.71 2.04 -0.33
N LYS A 1118 52.03 2.20 -0.45
CA LYS A 1118 52.68 3.49 -0.74
C LYS A 1118 52.26 4.09 -2.09
N GLU A 1119 51.91 3.24 -3.04
CA GLU A 1119 51.41 3.58 -4.37
C GLU A 1119 49.88 3.79 -4.44
N GLN A 1120 49.14 3.46 -3.37
CA GLN A 1120 47.68 3.65 -3.30
C GLN A 1120 47.33 5.02 -2.74
N GLN A 1121 46.35 5.67 -3.35
CA GLN A 1121 45.70 6.88 -2.83
C GLN A 1121 44.40 6.50 -2.11
N PRO A 1122 43.95 7.26 -1.09
CA PRO A 1122 42.67 7.03 -0.40
C PRO A 1122 41.49 7.41 -1.30
N THR A 1123 41.14 6.52 -2.23
CA THR A 1123 39.96 6.63 -3.09
C THR A 1123 38.85 5.69 -2.62
N ASP A 1124 37.65 5.85 -3.17
CA ASP A 1124 36.44 5.13 -2.77
C ASP A 1124 36.62 3.60 -2.76
N THR A 1125 35.91 2.89 -1.87
CA THR A 1125 35.85 1.41 -1.84
C THR A 1125 34.49 0.95 -1.29
N PHE A 1126 34.24 -0.34 -1.26
CA PHE A 1126 33.00 -0.92 -0.75
C PHE A 1126 33.29 -2.03 0.26
N LEU A 1127 32.71 -1.93 1.46
CA LEU A 1127 32.75 -2.99 2.46
C LEU A 1127 31.75 -4.09 2.07
N ASP A 1128 32.26 -5.30 1.89
CA ASP A 1128 31.50 -6.53 1.66
C ASP A 1128 31.59 -7.41 2.93
N PRO A 1129 30.51 -7.49 3.73
CA PRO A 1129 30.43 -8.28 4.94
C PRO A 1129 29.76 -9.64 4.71
N ARG A 1130 29.83 -10.24 3.52
CA ARG A 1130 29.33 -11.62 3.31
C ARG A 1130 29.98 -12.61 4.30
N GLY A 1131 29.14 -13.44 4.91
CA GLY A 1131 29.51 -14.32 6.03
C GLY A 1131 29.12 -13.76 7.41
N TRP A 1132 28.85 -12.46 7.51
CA TRP A 1132 28.23 -11.83 8.68
C TRP A 1132 26.71 -11.77 8.50
N ILE A 1133 25.96 -11.65 9.60
CA ILE A 1133 24.49 -11.66 9.55
C ILE A 1133 23.92 -10.26 9.48
N LYS A 1134 24.00 -9.46 10.56
CA LYS A 1134 23.32 -8.16 10.61
C LYS A 1134 24.01 -7.22 11.60
N GLY A 1135 24.30 -6.00 11.16
CA GLY A 1135 24.99 -5.05 12.04
C GLY A 1135 25.17 -3.65 11.48
N PHE A 1136 26.11 -2.94 12.08
CA PHE A 1136 26.57 -1.61 11.65
C PHE A 1136 28.07 -1.62 11.42
N ALA A 1137 28.56 -0.85 10.44
CA ALA A 1137 29.99 -0.70 10.17
C ALA A 1137 30.45 0.75 10.36
N PHE A 1138 31.69 0.91 10.84
CA PHE A 1138 32.34 2.20 11.07
C PHE A 1138 33.76 2.16 10.50
N ILE A 1139 34.16 3.21 9.78
CA ILE A 1139 35.52 3.39 9.25
C ILE A 1139 36.14 4.66 9.82
N ASN A 1140 37.31 4.57 10.46
CA ASN A 1140 38.02 5.68 11.09
C ASN A 1140 37.16 6.56 12.02
N GLY A 1141 36.10 5.98 12.59
CA GLY A 1141 35.14 6.64 13.47
C GLY A 1141 33.79 7.01 12.86
N ILE A 1142 33.66 6.95 11.53
CA ILE A 1142 32.47 7.38 10.79
C ILE A 1142 31.54 6.19 10.57
N ASN A 1143 30.30 6.29 11.08
CA ASN A 1143 29.28 5.26 10.93
C ASN A 1143 28.74 5.21 9.49
N LEU A 1144 29.05 4.13 8.78
CA LEU A 1144 28.63 3.89 7.40
C LEU A 1144 27.13 3.57 7.31
N GLY A 1145 26.61 2.87 8.32
CA GLY A 1145 25.20 2.46 8.44
C GLY A 1145 25.02 0.96 8.54
N ARG A 1146 23.81 0.49 8.19
CA ARG A 1146 23.33 -0.89 8.41
C ARG A 1146 23.83 -1.85 7.31
N TYR A 1147 24.33 -3.03 7.69
CA TYR A 1147 24.52 -4.16 6.77
C TYR A 1147 23.59 -5.33 7.15
N TRP A 1148 23.10 -6.06 6.14
CA TRP A 1148 22.29 -7.27 6.34
C TRP A 1148 22.38 -8.25 5.13
N PRO A 1149 23.57 -8.76 4.79
CA PRO A 1149 23.80 -9.47 3.52
C PRO A 1149 23.10 -10.83 3.35
N PRO A 1150 22.55 -11.55 4.35
CA PRO A 1150 21.63 -12.65 4.09
C PRO A 1150 20.29 -12.19 3.50
N THR A 1151 19.81 -11.01 3.90
CA THR A 1151 18.48 -10.50 3.55
C THR A 1151 18.48 -9.68 2.26
N GLY A 1152 19.52 -8.89 1.99
CA GLY A 1152 19.62 -8.11 0.75
C GLY A 1152 18.55 -7.00 0.60
N PRO A 1153 18.44 -6.36 -0.58
CA PRO A 1153 19.20 -6.63 -1.80
C PRO A 1153 20.62 -6.04 -1.72
N GLN A 1154 20.80 -4.98 -0.93
CA GLN A 1154 22.11 -4.45 -0.57
C GLN A 1154 22.94 -5.50 0.16
N VAL A 1155 24.17 -5.72 -0.31
CA VAL A 1155 25.20 -6.50 0.38
C VAL A 1155 26.33 -5.59 0.83
N THR A 1156 26.79 -4.68 -0.02
CA THR A 1156 27.94 -3.82 0.27
C THR A 1156 27.57 -2.46 0.87
N LEU A 1157 28.40 -1.94 1.76
CA LEU A 1157 28.36 -0.54 2.21
C LEU A 1157 29.41 0.32 1.49
N TYR A 1158 29.01 1.48 0.97
CA TYR A 1158 29.93 2.45 0.34
C TYR A 1158 30.86 3.08 1.39
N ILE A 1159 32.16 3.08 1.10
CA ILE A 1159 33.20 3.81 1.84
C ILE A 1159 33.75 4.91 0.94
N PRO A 1160 33.39 6.18 1.19
CA PRO A 1160 34.07 7.33 0.60
C PRO A 1160 35.57 7.30 0.89
N GLY A 1161 36.40 7.51 -0.13
CA GLY A 1161 37.86 7.60 -0.01
C GLY A 1161 38.30 8.72 0.94
N VAL A 1162 37.51 9.80 1.03
CA VAL A 1162 37.70 10.90 1.99
C VAL A 1162 37.45 10.51 3.46
N TYR A 1163 37.00 9.28 3.75
CA TYR A 1163 36.96 8.69 5.09
C TYR A 1163 38.10 7.69 5.34
N LEU A 1164 38.96 7.44 4.34
CA LEU A 1164 40.19 6.67 4.48
C LEU A 1164 41.39 7.59 4.78
N ARG A 1165 42.35 7.07 5.54
CA ARG A 1165 43.65 7.72 5.80
C ARG A 1165 44.71 7.25 4.79
N PRO A 1166 45.62 8.14 4.34
CA PRO A 1166 46.66 7.81 3.36
C PRO A 1166 47.78 6.96 3.97
N HIS A 1167 48.60 6.31 3.12
CA HIS A 1167 49.83 5.67 3.58
C HIS A 1167 50.78 6.68 4.27
N PRO A 1168 51.39 6.37 5.43
CA PRO A 1168 51.43 5.09 6.14
C PRO A 1168 50.43 4.98 7.32
N GLU A 1169 49.39 5.82 7.36
CA GLU A 1169 48.42 5.81 8.46
C GLU A 1169 47.53 4.56 8.46
N GLU A 1170 47.31 4.03 9.66
CA GLU A 1170 46.43 2.88 9.88
C GLU A 1170 44.95 3.29 9.79
N ASN A 1171 44.16 2.51 9.06
CA ASN A 1171 42.72 2.64 8.95
C ASN A 1171 42.03 1.64 9.88
N HIS A 1172 41.08 2.11 10.71
CA HIS A 1172 40.35 1.28 11.68
C HIS A 1172 38.96 0.93 11.16
N LEU A 1173 38.69 -0.35 10.99
CA LEU A 1173 37.39 -0.89 10.60
C LEU A 1173 36.75 -1.58 11.81
N LEU A 1174 35.57 -1.10 12.22
CA LEU A 1174 34.81 -1.62 13.35
C LEU A 1174 33.41 -2.05 12.89
N LEU A 1175 33.04 -3.29 13.16
CA LEU A 1175 31.68 -3.81 13.00
C LEU A 1175 31.02 -3.95 14.38
N PHE A 1176 29.72 -3.65 14.45
CA PHE A 1176 28.85 -4.09 15.53
C PHE A 1176 27.87 -5.13 14.97
N GLU A 1177 28.19 -6.40 15.18
CA GLU A 1177 27.37 -7.54 14.74
C GLU A 1177 26.34 -7.88 15.82
N THR A 1178 25.09 -8.11 15.39
CA THR A 1178 23.96 -8.32 16.29
C THR A 1178 23.55 -9.78 16.45
N GLU A 1179 23.82 -10.65 15.46
CA GLU A 1179 23.29 -12.01 15.43
C GLU A 1179 24.40 -13.07 15.45
N GLU A 1180 25.21 -13.18 14.39
CA GLU A 1180 26.31 -14.14 14.33
C GLU A 1180 27.48 -13.60 13.50
N ALA A 1181 28.71 -13.87 13.97
CA ALA A 1181 29.95 -13.49 13.32
C ALA A 1181 30.64 -14.75 12.77
N PRO A 1182 31.17 -14.74 11.54
CA PRO A 1182 31.77 -15.92 10.93
C PRO A 1182 33.07 -16.31 11.65
N THR A 1183 33.37 -17.60 11.74
CA THR A 1183 34.54 -18.14 12.48
C THR A 1183 35.87 -17.50 12.08
N ASN A 1184 36.02 -17.13 10.80
CA ASN A 1184 37.22 -16.44 10.30
C ASN A 1184 37.28 -14.96 10.69
N ARG A 1185 36.16 -14.30 11.03
CA ARG A 1185 36.06 -12.85 11.33
C ARG A 1185 36.69 -11.95 10.26
N THR A 1186 36.57 -12.35 9.00
CA THR A 1186 37.09 -11.60 7.85
C THR A 1186 35.97 -10.82 7.17
N VAL A 1187 36.28 -9.66 6.59
CA VAL A 1187 35.44 -8.90 5.65
C VAL A 1187 36.26 -8.55 4.41
N MET A 1188 35.64 -8.18 3.30
CA MET A 1188 36.34 -7.73 2.10
C MET A 1188 36.12 -6.24 1.83
N LEU A 1189 37.13 -5.57 1.29
CA LEU A 1189 37.07 -4.22 0.75
C LEU A 1189 37.29 -4.27 -0.77
N VAL A 1190 36.21 -4.10 -1.52
CA VAL A 1190 36.12 -4.36 -2.97
C VAL A 1190 35.89 -3.09 -3.79
N ASP A 1191 36.16 -3.17 -5.09
CA ASP A 1191 36.10 -2.05 -6.04
C ASP A 1191 34.72 -1.80 -6.67
N LYS A 1192 33.71 -2.62 -6.36
CA LYS A 1192 32.34 -2.53 -6.93
C LYS A 1192 31.26 -2.74 -5.87
N PRO A 1193 30.13 -2.03 -5.95
CA PRO A 1193 29.00 -2.29 -5.08
C PRO A 1193 28.26 -3.57 -5.50
N ILE A 1194 27.58 -4.18 -4.54
CA ILE A 1194 26.57 -5.23 -4.73
C ILE A 1194 25.29 -4.73 -4.06
N LEU A 1195 24.35 -4.24 -4.88
CA LEU A 1195 23.06 -3.67 -4.44
C LEU A 1195 21.85 -4.52 -4.81
N ASP A 1196 22.05 -5.54 -5.67
CA ASP A 1196 21.05 -6.30 -6.41
C ASP A 1196 21.09 -7.81 -6.10
N ALA A 1197 21.57 -8.19 -4.91
CA ALA A 1197 21.78 -9.60 -4.56
C ALA A 1197 20.45 -10.38 -4.46
N ASP A 1198 20.29 -11.37 -5.34
CA ASP A 1198 19.11 -12.23 -5.51
C ASP A 1198 18.53 -12.79 -4.19
N ILE A 1199 17.42 -12.21 -3.75
CA ILE A 1199 16.71 -12.54 -2.51
C ILE A 1199 16.03 -13.92 -2.52
N ASN A 1200 15.83 -14.53 -3.68
CA ASN A 1200 15.08 -15.78 -3.83
C ASN A 1200 15.98 -17.03 -3.80
N LYS A 1201 17.31 -16.87 -3.94
CA LYS A 1201 18.25 -17.98 -3.72
C LYS A 1201 18.32 -18.33 -2.23
N PRO A 1202 18.18 -19.61 -1.84
CA PRO A 1202 18.50 -20.03 -0.48
C PRO A 1202 19.98 -19.73 -0.21
N ARG A 1203 20.25 -18.87 0.78
CA ARG A 1203 21.59 -18.57 1.28
C ARG A 1203 21.89 -19.52 2.45
N PRO A 1204 23.13 -20.03 2.57
CA PRO A 1204 23.50 -21.06 3.55
C PRO A 1204 23.50 -20.54 4.99
#